data_AF-A0A2K1IVV0-F1
#
_entry.id   AF-A0A2K1IVV0-F1
#
_cell.length_a   1.000
_cell.length_b   1.000
_cell.length_c   1.000
_cell.angle_alpha   90.00
_cell.angle_beta   90.00
_cell.angle_gamma   90.00
#
_symmetry.space_group_name_H-M   'P 1'
#
loop_
_entity.id
_entity.type
_entity.pdbx_description
1 polymer ?
#
loop_
_entity_poly.entity_id
_entity_poly.type
_entity_poly.pdbx_seq_one_letter_code
_entity_poly.pdbx_strand_id
1 'polypeptide(L)'
;MAMFLDENSAPVLADSALCKICNTLDLDQIFSKGVREPHSITLGALATILSKKRSCGLCGLISHLISRSWLLDRHTSEDLTSVRVQLLAGPCGWADSSQVVPRPLTACAHRIQVRAMRPIAIHRTVMKEKVSLTMELQMMEDDAARFGRERAYHGRRVGAVVNFKLIKEWMAICEKEHGPTCANVWENVTEQLPQGARMIDVAQMAVVEAPQNCRYVALSYMWGIIDTNYKTVLKNVDQRRHRGSLESVALPRTIHDAIKVVRELEERYLWVDAMCIVQDDPVNTKAQIAGMATIYGAAILTIFSVGGDSADAPLPGLGPGSRQVLQRIERIQSLSLAVPLRMLIETLAASKWNTRGWTFQEHVLSRRGLFFTNEQLFFECQRDVFFEDVIVESSKDTAMYPGKSHGLGYSALHSIRNKKDQQSRYQAYAKAFMQILEEYTQRQLTNVADIYNAIFAIITVFSRDIEITPLDPNTAFLFGVPLSVLEDAMLWQPALNAPSHNRRREKGLVTPSWSWAGWEISVVYFDLFGFMYGPPGALRSLVDELVIIDPDGEARRIAIGRHLWEHCGPVEIDKYRRPSSPSDSLLVEEGANLAPGTLLFYTTVALLRVQKVNNQLDEITGEDQSQVPVYGSKFHSVFEILSETLPPAKMGRIVLPTDTDTMVPLEFAVLSRSNMGCGPETYDEQVFGIRHEGCLLNVMVVTLLGYTVYRKEVSERVGIGVIVEKGWIAARFWERVVRLQ
;
A
#
# COMPACT_ATOMS: atom_id res chain seq x y z
N MET A 1 -0.65 -12.18 55.91
CA MET A 1 0.68 -12.08 55.30
C MET A 1 0.83 -13.25 54.34
N ALA A 2 0.27 -13.12 53.13
CA ALA A 2 0.45 -14.08 52.05
C ALA A 2 1.22 -13.34 50.95
N MET A 3 2.41 -13.83 50.65
CA MET A 3 3.28 -13.29 49.61
C MET A 3 2.60 -13.44 48.26
N PHE A 4 2.28 -12.32 47.61
CA PHE A 4 2.01 -12.26 46.19
C PHE A 4 3.32 -12.62 45.47
N LEU A 5 3.42 -13.85 44.97
CA LEU A 5 4.43 -14.22 43.99
C LEU A 5 3.97 -13.67 42.64
N ASP A 6 4.81 -12.81 42.06
CA ASP A 6 4.67 -12.24 40.73
C ASP A 6 4.84 -13.35 39.68
N GLU A 7 3.73 -13.83 39.10
CA GLU A 7 3.73 -14.89 38.08
C GLU A 7 4.38 -14.45 36.74
N ASN A 8 4.88 -13.21 36.63
CA ASN A 8 5.54 -12.69 35.42
C ASN A 8 7.07 -12.70 35.43
N SER A 9 7.74 -13.19 36.49
CA SER A 9 9.21 -13.27 36.46
C SER A 9 9.67 -14.45 35.61
N ALA A 10 9.81 -14.23 34.30
CA ALA A 10 10.53 -15.15 33.42
C ALA A 10 11.94 -15.39 33.99
N PRO A 11 12.49 -16.62 33.90
CA PRO A 11 13.83 -16.92 34.40
C PRO A 11 14.85 -15.96 33.76
N VAL A 12 15.71 -15.38 34.60
CA VAL A 12 16.82 -14.52 34.15
C VAL A 12 17.69 -15.34 33.22
N LEU A 13 17.70 -14.99 31.94
CA LEU A 13 18.54 -15.65 30.94
C LEU A 13 20.02 -15.49 31.34
N ALA A 14 20.77 -16.59 31.32
CA ALA A 14 22.22 -16.53 31.48
C ALA A 14 22.84 -15.79 30.28
N ASP A 15 23.96 -15.10 30.52
CA ASP A 15 24.69 -14.41 29.45
C ASP A 15 25.16 -15.41 28.39
N SER A 16 24.83 -15.11 27.13
CA SER A 16 25.21 -15.92 25.98
C SER A 16 26.70 -15.78 25.69
N ALA A 17 27.34 -16.86 25.24
CA ALA A 17 28.73 -16.84 24.80
C ALA A 17 28.94 -15.82 23.68
N LEU A 18 30.11 -15.17 23.63
CA LEU A 18 30.47 -14.18 22.61
C LEU A 18 31.77 -14.54 21.91
N CYS A 19 31.84 -14.26 20.60
CA CYS A 19 33.11 -14.35 19.89
C CYS A 19 34.03 -13.18 20.27
N LYS A 20 35.34 -13.30 20.00
CA LYS A 20 36.36 -12.30 20.35
C LYS A 20 35.98 -10.86 19.97
N ILE A 21 35.39 -10.65 18.78
CA ILE A 21 34.99 -9.33 18.29
C ILE A 21 33.75 -8.80 19.02
N CYS A 22 32.73 -9.63 19.22
CA CYS A 22 31.52 -9.20 19.94
C CYS A 22 31.82 -8.93 21.42
N ASN A 23 32.80 -9.62 22.00
CA ASN A 23 33.21 -9.43 23.38
C ASN A 23 33.96 -8.11 23.62
N THR A 24 34.50 -7.47 22.58
CA THR A 24 35.19 -6.16 22.71
C THR A 24 34.23 -4.97 22.62
N LEU A 25 32.95 -5.20 22.34
CA LEU A 25 31.95 -4.12 22.31
C LEU A 25 31.66 -3.65 23.74
N ASP A 26 31.58 -2.34 23.95
CA ASP A 26 31.07 -1.76 25.20
C ASP A 26 29.59 -1.39 24.98
N LEU A 27 28.69 -2.34 25.26
CA LEU A 27 27.26 -2.12 25.03
C LEU A 27 26.69 -1.03 25.95
N ASP A 28 27.22 -0.87 27.16
CA ASP A 28 26.80 0.22 28.07
C ASP A 28 27.11 1.58 27.45
N GLN A 29 28.32 1.77 26.92
CA GLN A 29 28.70 3.00 26.24
C GLN A 29 27.85 3.22 24.99
N ILE A 30 27.62 2.18 24.19
CA ILE A 30 26.80 2.23 22.96
C ILE A 30 25.37 2.69 23.29
N PHE A 31 24.70 2.08 24.27
CA PHE A 31 23.34 2.46 24.65
C PHE A 31 23.29 3.80 25.39
N SER A 32 24.34 4.22 26.10
CA SER A 32 24.37 5.49 26.84
C SER A 32 24.61 6.71 25.94
N LYS A 33 25.56 6.59 25.00
CA LYS A 33 26.06 7.72 24.20
C LYS A 33 25.69 7.65 22.71
N GLY A 34 25.22 6.49 22.24
CA GLY A 34 25.04 6.22 20.82
C GLY A 34 26.36 6.07 20.07
N VAL A 35 26.25 5.72 18.79
CA VAL A 35 27.35 5.58 17.82
C VAL A 35 26.87 6.21 16.51
N ARG A 36 27.47 7.35 16.14
CA ARG A 36 27.13 8.12 14.94
C ARG A 36 28.17 7.93 13.84
N GLU A 37 27.81 8.21 12.59
CA GLU A 37 28.79 8.33 11.51
C GLU A 37 29.76 9.50 11.80
N PRO A 38 31.07 9.37 11.54
CA PRO A 38 31.78 8.25 10.87
C PRO A 38 32.25 7.10 11.79
N HIS A 39 31.86 7.07 13.06
CA HIS A 39 32.40 6.15 14.09
C HIS A 39 31.71 4.77 14.13
N SER A 40 31.15 4.29 13.00
CA SER A 40 30.47 2.99 12.95
C SER A 40 31.39 1.85 13.37
N ILE A 41 30.88 0.90 14.17
CA ILE A 41 31.68 -0.23 14.65
C ILE A 41 31.62 -1.36 13.63
N THR A 42 32.75 -1.73 13.03
CA THR A 42 32.81 -2.83 12.05
C THR A 42 32.93 -4.17 12.75
N LEU A 43 31.96 -5.07 12.54
CA LEU A 43 31.99 -6.44 13.08
C LEU A 43 32.72 -7.44 12.18
N GLY A 44 32.80 -7.16 10.88
CA GLY A 44 33.49 -8.00 9.91
C GLY A 44 32.60 -8.46 8.75
N ALA A 45 33.00 -9.54 8.08
CA ALA A 45 32.27 -10.12 6.95
C ALA A 45 31.00 -10.86 7.41
N LEU A 46 29.91 -10.70 6.66
CA LEU A 46 28.62 -11.33 6.93
C LEU A 46 28.74 -12.86 6.96
N ALA A 47 29.46 -13.46 6.02
CA ALA A 47 29.71 -14.91 6.01
C ALA A 47 30.35 -15.43 7.33
N THR A 48 31.25 -14.65 7.94
CA THR A 48 31.88 -14.99 9.23
C THR A 48 30.92 -14.84 10.41
N ILE A 49 29.97 -13.89 10.34
CA ILE A 49 28.95 -13.71 11.36
C ILE A 49 27.94 -14.86 11.29
N LEU A 50 27.50 -15.23 10.09
CA LEU A 50 26.58 -16.34 9.85
C LEU A 50 27.14 -17.69 10.32
N SER A 51 28.44 -17.94 10.16
CA SER A 51 29.08 -19.17 10.65
C SER A 51 29.13 -19.26 12.18
N LYS A 52 29.06 -18.13 12.89
CA LYS A 52 29.06 -18.03 14.35
C LYS A 52 27.67 -17.94 14.98
N LYS A 53 26.59 -18.03 14.18
CA LYS A 53 25.20 -17.82 14.66
C LYS A 53 24.77 -18.72 15.82
N ARG A 54 25.41 -19.88 16.02
CA ARG A 54 25.11 -20.82 17.11
C ARG A 54 26.08 -20.73 18.29
N SER A 55 27.24 -20.09 18.12
CA SER A 55 28.32 -20.04 19.12
C SER A 55 28.55 -18.64 19.70
N CYS A 56 27.90 -17.61 19.16
CA CYS A 56 27.95 -16.24 19.65
C CYS A 56 26.54 -15.65 19.68
N GLY A 57 26.04 -15.22 20.85
CA GLY A 57 24.69 -14.68 21.03
C GLY A 57 24.41 -13.46 20.14
N LEU A 58 25.33 -12.49 20.10
CA LEU A 58 25.17 -11.30 19.26
C LEU A 58 25.23 -11.64 17.75
N CYS A 59 26.14 -12.54 17.34
CA CYS A 59 26.15 -13.01 15.95
C CYS A 59 24.86 -13.76 15.61
N GLY A 60 24.27 -14.49 16.56
CA GLY A 60 22.99 -15.16 16.43
C GLY A 60 21.84 -14.19 16.16
N LEU A 61 21.72 -13.11 16.96
CA LEU A 61 20.73 -12.05 16.74
C LEU A 61 20.91 -11.38 15.36
N ILE A 62 22.13 -10.95 15.03
CA ILE A 62 22.42 -10.29 13.75
C ILE A 62 22.14 -11.22 12.56
N SER A 63 22.53 -12.49 12.68
CA SER A 63 22.26 -13.49 11.66
C SER A 63 20.75 -13.69 11.48
N HIS A 64 19.98 -13.80 12.57
CA HIS A 64 18.53 -13.95 12.50
C HIS A 64 17.88 -12.72 11.83
N LEU A 65 18.27 -11.51 12.24
CA LEU A 65 17.78 -10.26 11.68
C LEU A 65 18.07 -10.16 10.17
N ILE A 66 19.32 -10.40 9.74
CA ILE A 66 19.70 -10.34 8.32
C ILE A 66 19.00 -11.45 7.55
N SER A 67 19.04 -12.70 8.02
CA SER A 67 18.40 -13.84 7.34
C SER A 67 16.92 -13.59 7.07
N ARG A 68 16.20 -13.03 8.04
CA ARG A 68 14.78 -12.69 7.90
C ARG A 68 14.56 -11.49 6.98
N SER A 69 15.34 -10.42 7.14
CA SER A 69 15.16 -9.16 6.38
C SER A 69 15.62 -9.26 4.93
N TRP A 70 16.48 -10.23 4.63
CA TRP A 70 17.06 -10.46 3.30
C TRP A 70 16.54 -11.75 2.67
N LEU A 71 15.64 -12.48 3.33
CA LEU A 71 15.11 -13.76 2.82
C LEU A 71 16.24 -14.71 2.39
N LEU A 72 17.28 -14.83 3.22
CA LEU A 72 18.50 -15.57 2.86
C LEU A 72 18.24 -17.06 2.60
N ASP A 73 17.14 -17.60 3.11
CA ASP A 73 16.64 -18.94 2.82
C ASP A 73 16.33 -19.15 1.32
N ARG A 74 16.00 -18.08 0.59
CA ARG A 74 15.77 -18.09 -0.86
C ARG A 74 17.02 -17.81 -1.69
N HIS A 75 18.12 -17.46 -1.04
CA HIS A 75 19.37 -16.99 -1.65
C HIS A 75 20.59 -17.75 -1.10
N THR A 76 20.52 -19.08 -1.08
CA THR A 76 21.54 -19.93 -0.46
C THR A 76 22.87 -19.97 -1.21
N SER A 77 22.89 -19.60 -2.49
CA SER A 77 24.07 -19.61 -3.37
C SER A 77 24.77 -18.25 -3.50
N GLU A 78 24.21 -17.18 -2.93
CA GLU A 78 24.79 -15.83 -3.02
C GLU A 78 26.10 -15.73 -2.24
N ASP A 79 27.13 -15.14 -2.85
CA ASP A 79 28.39 -14.87 -2.16
C ASP A 79 28.23 -13.66 -1.22
N LEU A 80 28.29 -13.92 0.08
CA LEU A 80 28.18 -12.93 1.15
C LEU A 80 29.53 -12.61 1.81
N THR A 81 30.65 -13.05 1.23
CA THR A 81 31.99 -12.86 1.81
C THR A 81 32.45 -11.40 1.76
N SER A 82 32.07 -10.67 0.70
CA SER A 82 32.39 -9.24 0.50
C SER A 82 31.51 -8.31 1.35
N VAL A 83 30.33 -8.78 1.78
CA VAL A 83 29.38 -7.99 2.56
C VAL A 83 29.93 -7.74 3.96
N ARG A 84 30.13 -6.45 4.28
CA ARG A 84 30.57 -6.02 5.62
C ARG A 84 29.38 -5.62 6.48
N VAL A 85 29.42 -6.02 7.74
CA VAL A 85 28.42 -5.64 8.75
C VAL A 85 29.01 -4.62 9.71
N GLN A 86 28.28 -3.52 9.89
CA GLN A 86 28.62 -2.42 10.78
C GLN A 86 27.47 -2.18 11.77
N LEU A 87 27.81 -1.69 12.95
CA LEU A 87 26.85 -1.25 13.96
C LEU A 87 26.89 0.27 14.09
N LEU A 88 25.70 0.87 14.08
CA LEU A 88 25.45 2.23 14.53
C LEU A 88 24.48 2.16 15.71
N ALA A 89 24.45 3.21 16.53
CA ALA A 89 23.47 3.32 17.59
C ALA A 89 22.91 4.73 17.62
N GLY A 90 21.65 4.85 17.24
CA GLY A 90 20.93 6.12 17.21
C GLY A 90 19.90 6.18 18.32
N PRO A 91 19.52 7.39 18.75
CA PRO A 91 18.25 7.57 19.47
C PRO A 91 17.11 7.06 18.57
N CYS A 92 16.19 6.28 19.13
CA CYS A 92 14.93 5.91 18.50
C CYS A 92 13.80 6.78 19.04
N GLY A 93 12.83 7.11 18.17
CA GLY A 93 11.77 8.06 18.51
C GLY A 93 12.26 9.52 18.57
N TRP A 94 12.92 10.00 17.51
CA TRP A 94 13.16 11.45 17.33
C TRP A 94 11.82 12.22 17.21
N ALA A 95 11.76 13.48 16.79
CA ALA A 95 10.51 14.09 16.33
C ALA A 95 10.80 14.66 14.94
N ASP A 96 10.03 14.28 13.91
CA ASP A 96 10.08 15.00 12.65
C ASP A 96 9.14 16.18 12.79
N SER A 97 9.74 17.36 12.89
CA SER A 97 9.27 18.65 12.41
C SER A 97 9.78 19.74 13.36
N SER A 98 10.46 20.71 12.75
CA SER A 98 10.43 22.16 12.93
C SER A 98 9.94 22.86 14.23
N GLN A 99 9.40 22.21 15.27
CA GLN A 99 8.75 22.88 16.41
C GLN A 99 8.89 22.25 17.81
N VAL A 100 9.75 21.23 18.07
CA VAL A 100 9.94 20.73 19.46
C VAL A 100 11.39 20.84 19.94
N VAL A 101 11.54 21.32 21.18
CA VAL A 101 12.82 21.48 21.90
C VAL A 101 13.59 20.16 21.91
N PRO A 102 14.89 20.12 21.55
CA PRO A 102 15.66 18.88 21.55
C PRO A 102 15.73 18.28 22.95
N ARG A 103 15.18 17.06 23.15
CA ARG A 103 15.47 16.27 24.36
C ARG A 103 16.96 15.89 24.33
N PRO A 104 17.68 15.93 25.46
CA PRO A 104 19.06 15.46 25.51
C PRO A 104 19.11 13.97 25.12
N LEU A 105 20.07 13.61 24.25
CA LEU A 105 20.22 12.25 23.72
C LEU A 105 20.25 11.18 24.81
N THR A 106 20.76 11.51 26.00
CA THR A 106 20.83 10.63 27.16
C THR A 106 19.44 10.15 27.63
N ALA A 107 18.39 10.95 27.39
CA ALA A 107 17.01 10.63 27.75
C ALA A 107 16.28 9.80 26.68
N CYS A 108 16.86 9.59 25.49
CA CYS A 108 16.23 8.82 24.42
C CYS A 108 16.58 7.33 24.53
N ALA A 109 15.61 6.46 24.26
CA ALA A 109 15.89 5.05 24.01
C ALA A 109 16.79 4.92 22.77
N HIS A 110 17.74 3.98 22.80
CA HIS A 110 18.67 3.76 21.69
C HIS A 110 18.42 2.40 21.05
N ARG A 111 18.63 2.34 19.73
CA ARG A 111 18.60 1.09 18.94
C ARG A 111 19.93 0.85 18.28
N ILE A 112 20.34 -0.41 18.22
CA ILE A 112 21.54 -0.80 17.46
C ILE A 112 21.12 -1.05 16.03
N GLN A 113 21.47 -0.15 15.11
CA GLN A 113 21.26 -0.34 13.69
C GLN A 113 22.36 -1.23 13.10
N VAL A 114 21.95 -2.26 12.38
CA VAL A 114 22.81 -3.20 11.69
C VAL A 114 22.89 -2.80 10.22
N ARG A 115 24.00 -2.16 9.83
CA ARG A 115 24.24 -1.73 8.45
C ARG A 115 24.99 -2.82 7.70
N ALA A 116 24.46 -3.20 6.55
CA ALA A 116 25.12 -4.08 5.59
C ALA A 116 24.61 -3.76 4.19
N MET A 117 25.52 -3.72 3.21
CA MET A 117 25.14 -3.48 1.82
C MET A 117 24.58 -4.77 1.22
N ARG A 118 23.30 -4.73 0.86
CA ARG A 118 22.58 -5.89 0.32
C ARG A 118 22.99 -6.13 -1.14
N PRO A 119 23.36 -7.37 -1.54
CA PRO A 119 23.51 -7.75 -2.93
C PRO A 119 22.25 -7.44 -3.76
N ILE A 120 22.42 -7.07 -5.02
CA ILE A 120 21.31 -6.61 -5.86
C ILE A 120 20.23 -7.68 -6.08
N ALA A 121 20.61 -8.96 -6.20
CA ALA A 121 19.69 -10.08 -6.35
C ALA A 121 18.73 -10.19 -5.15
N ILE A 122 19.31 -10.14 -3.94
CA ILE A 122 18.56 -10.13 -2.68
C ILE A 122 17.69 -8.87 -2.57
N HIS A 123 18.21 -7.71 -2.98
CA HIS A 123 17.46 -6.46 -2.95
C HIS A 123 16.17 -6.54 -3.77
N ARG A 124 16.23 -7.12 -4.98
CA ARG A 124 15.07 -7.29 -5.85
C ARG A 124 14.01 -8.19 -5.22
N THR A 125 14.40 -9.33 -4.65
CA THR A 125 13.45 -10.25 -3.99
C THR A 125 12.76 -9.58 -2.81
N VAL A 126 13.52 -8.86 -1.97
CA VAL A 126 12.97 -8.12 -0.83
C VAL A 126 11.95 -7.06 -1.27
N MET A 127 12.27 -6.28 -2.30
CA MET A 127 11.35 -5.26 -2.82
C MET A 127 10.08 -5.90 -3.40
N LYS A 128 10.22 -7.00 -4.15
CA LYS A 128 9.10 -7.76 -4.69
C LYS A 128 8.18 -8.31 -3.60
N GLU A 129 8.74 -8.77 -2.49
CA GLU A 129 7.99 -9.35 -1.37
C GLU A 129 7.57 -8.30 -0.32
N LYS A 130 7.83 -7.02 -0.57
CA LYS A 130 7.49 -5.90 0.32
C LYS A 130 7.99 -6.11 1.76
N VAL A 131 9.18 -6.70 1.92
CA VAL A 131 9.76 -6.88 3.26
C VAL A 131 10.26 -5.53 3.78
N SER A 132 9.63 -5.06 4.85
CA SER A 132 9.81 -3.71 5.43
C SER A 132 10.47 -3.75 6.81
N LEU A 133 11.53 -4.56 6.97
CA LEU A 133 12.21 -4.66 8.26
C LEU A 133 13.24 -3.58 8.46
N THR A 134 13.10 -2.89 9.59
CA THR A 134 14.16 -2.07 10.17
C THR A 134 15.27 -3.01 10.65
N MET A 135 16.44 -2.90 10.04
CA MET A 135 17.65 -3.64 10.41
C MET A 135 18.19 -3.15 11.76
N GLU A 136 17.49 -3.45 12.85
CA GLU A 136 17.76 -2.92 14.18
C GLU A 136 17.61 -4.00 15.27
N LEU A 137 18.43 -3.90 16.31
CA LEU A 137 18.26 -4.62 17.58
C LEU A 137 17.75 -3.64 18.63
N GLN A 138 16.83 -4.11 19.46
CA GLN A 138 16.25 -3.33 20.54
C GLN A 138 16.63 -3.91 21.92
N MET A 139 16.84 -3.00 22.88
CA MET A 139 17.00 -3.38 24.28
C MET A 139 15.62 -3.63 24.90
N MET A 140 15.50 -4.67 25.73
CA MET A 140 14.27 -4.95 26.45
C MET A 140 14.05 -3.96 27.58
N GLU A 141 12.78 -3.75 27.93
CA GLU A 141 12.36 -2.81 28.97
C GLU A 141 13.00 -3.05 30.35
N ASP A 142 13.30 -4.32 30.67
CA ASP A 142 13.87 -4.74 31.97
C ASP A 142 15.21 -4.05 32.24
N ASP A 143 15.95 -3.70 31.18
CA ASP A 143 17.27 -3.08 31.28
C ASP A 143 17.22 -1.54 31.13
N ALA A 144 16.05 -0.93 30.89
CA ALA A 144 15.93 0.52 30.69
C ALA A 144 16.37 1.36 31.91
N ALA A 145 16.04 0.89 33.12
CA ALA A 145 16.38 1.58 34.37
C ALA A 145 17.89 1.67 34.60
N ARG A 146 18.69 0.73 34.06
CA ARG A 146 20.17 0.75 34.11
C ARG A 146 20.75 2.03 33.50
N PHE A 147 20.02 2.65 32.57
CA PHE A 147 20.41 3.88 31.89
C PHE A 147 19.64 5.11 32.39
N GLY A 148 18.88 4.99 33.49
CA GLY A 148 18.05 6.08 34.01
C GLY A 148 16.88 6.46 33.09
N ARG A 149 16.36 5.49 32.31
CA ARG A 149 15.30 5.71 31.31
C ARG A 149 13.98 5.10 31.73
N GLU A 150 12.90 5.64 31.19
CA GLU A 150 11.56 5.04 31.25
C GLU A 150 11.49 3.78 30.37
N ARG A 151 10.50 2.92 30.64
CA ARG A 151 10.24 1.69 29.85
C ARG A 151 9.83 1.99 28.41
N ALA A 152 9.31 3.20 28.14
CA ALA A 152 8.89 3.63 26.81
C ALA A 152 9.98 3.42 25.74
N TYR A 153 9.56 3.02 24.54
CA TYR A 153 10.36 2.74 23.34
C TYR A 153 11.32 1.54 23.40
N HIS A 154 11.29 0.78 24.50
CA HIS A 154 12.04 -0.46 24.66
C HIS A 154 11.18 -1.68 24.27
N GLY A 155 11.85 -2.80 24.04
CA GLY A 155 11.19 -4.06 23.69
C GLY A 155 10.39 -4.64 24.85
N ARG A 156 9.18 -5.13 24.57
CA ARG A 156 8.35 -5.90 25.49
C ARG A 156 8.41 -7.38 25.11
N ARG A 157 8.44 -8.27 26.11
CA ARG A 157 8.33 -9.72 25.86
C ARG A 157 6.91 -10.06 25.41
N VAL A 158 6.77 -10.72 24.26
CA VAL A 158 5.47 -11.15 23.75
C VAL A 158 5.17 -12.57 24.26
N GLY A 159 4.03 -12.75 24.92
CA GLY A 159 3.60 -14.04 25.47
C GLY A 159 2.88 -14.92 24.44
N ALA A 160 2.60 -16.19 24.76
CA ALA A 160 1.83 -17.07 23.86
C ALA A 160 0.33 -16.72 23.76
N VAL A 161 -0.19 -15.92 24.70
CA VAL A 161 -1.59 -15.51 24.78
C VAL A 161 -1.68 -13.98 24.73
N VAL A 162 -2.73 -13.47 24.09
CA VAL A 162 -3.01 -12.03 23.95
C VAL A 162 -3.29 -11.40 25.31
N ASN A 163 -2.76 -10.19 25.52
CA ASN A 163 -3.02 -9.39 26.71
C ASN A 163 -4.18 -8.39 26.45
N PHE A 164 -5.39 -8.72 26.90
CA PHE A 164 -6.56 -7.84 26.75
C PHE A 164 -6.48 -6.52 27.52
N LYS A 165 -5.70 -6.47 28.61
CA LYS A 165 -5.47 -5.21 29.35
C LYS A 165 -4.74 -4.20 28.45
N LEU A 166 -3.75 -4.67 27.70
CA LEU A 166 -2.99 -3.85 26.76
C LEU A 166 -3.86 -3.34 25.60
N ILE A 167 -4.75 -4.18 25.06
CA ILE A 167 -5.68 -3.76 24.00
C ILE A 167 -6.64 -2.66 24.50
N LYS A 168 -7.22 -2.85 25.70
CA LYS A 168 -8.09 -1.85 26.33
C LYS A 168 -7.36 -0.53 26.57
N GLU A 169 -6.09 -0.58 26.95
CA GLU A 169 -5.25 0.61 27.13
C GLU A 169 -5.04 1.36 25.82
N TRP A 170 -4.69 0.67 24.73
CA TRP A 170 -4.56 1.28 23.40
C TRP A 170 -5.86 1.90 22.89
N MET A 171 -6.99 1.20 23.09
CA MET A 171 -8.31 1.75 22.78
C MET A 171 -8.61 3.01 23.60
N ALA A 172 -8.34 2.98 24.90
CA ALA A 172 -8.58 4.11 25.79
C ALA A 172 -7.72 5.33 25.45
N ILE A 173 -6.44 5.14 25.09
CA ILE A 173 -5.57 6.23 24.61
C ILE A 173 -6.18 6.86 23.37
N CYS A 174 -6.56 6.04 22.39
CA CYS A 174 -7.16 6.53 21.16
C CYS A 174 -8.46 7.32 21.41
N GLU A 175 -9.37 6.79 22.23
CA GLU A 175 -10.66 7.43 22.51
C GLU A 175 -10.52 8.71 23.35
N LYS A 176 -9.57 8.77 24.27
CA LYS A 176 -9.41 9.91 25.19
C LYS A 176 -8.48 10.98 24.67
N GLU A 177 -7.46 10.62 23.90
CA GLU A 177 -6.36 11.53 23.53
C GLU A 177 -6.37 11.94 22.06
N HIS A 178 -6.99 11.17 21.16
CA HIS A 178 -6.93 11.46 19.72
C HIS A 178 -8.11 12.33 19.23
N GLY A 179 -9.14 12.50 20.05
CA GLY A 179 -10.26 13.40 19.78
C GLY A 179 -10.89 13.19 18.38
N PRO A 180 -11.23 14.28 17.66
CA PRO A 180 -11.86 14.21 16.34
C PRO A 180 -11.06 13.43 15.30
N THR A 181 -9.72 13.40 15.41
CA THR A 181 -8.86 12.67 14.46
C THR A 181 -9.25 11.19 14.34
N CYS A 182 -9.67 10.56 15.43
CA CYS A 182 -10.09 9.14 15.45
C CYS A 182 -11.60 8.95 15.68
N ALA A 183 -12.29 9.91 16.30
CA ALA A 183 -13.73 9.82 16.49
C ALA A 183 -14.50 10.11 15.20
N ASN A 184 -14.00 11.07 14.41
CA ASN A 184 -14.71 11.78 13.36
C ASN A 184 -14.00 11.60 12.00
N VAL A 185 -13.45 10.41 11.76
CA VAL A 185 -12.69 10.07 10.55
C VAL A 185 -13.50 10.36 9.29
N TRP A 186 -14.77 9.94 9.34
CA TRP A 186 -15.70 9.92 8.22
C TRP A 186 -16.96 10.75 8.51
N GLU A 187 -16.83 11.96 9.08
CA GLU A 187 -17.95 12.84 9.50
C GLU A 187 -19.13 12.96 8.50
N ASN A 188 -18.90 12.68 7.21
CA ASN A 188 -19.89 12.74 6.12
C ASN A 188 -20.38 11.36 5.59
N VAL A 189 -19.93 10.27 6.20
CA VAL A 189 -20.58 8.95 6.06
C VAL A 189 -21.71 8.96 7.07
N THR A 190 -22.96 8.91 6.60
CA THR A 190 -24.15 8.86 7.45
C THR A 190 -23.93 7.84 8.56
N GLU A 191 -23.85 8.27 9.82
CA GLU A 191 -23.70 7.36 10.97
C GLU A 191 -24.92 6.44 11.14
N GLN A 192 -25.96 6.65 10.34
CA GLN A 192 -27.11 5.79 10.24
C GLN A 192 -26.74 4.51 9.48
N LEU A 193 -26.72 3.40 10.22
CA LEU A 193 -26.60 2.08 9.66
C LEU A 193 -27.65 1.82 8.57
N PRO A 194 -27.35 1.00 7.56
CA PRO A 194 -28.32 0.62 6.53
C PRO A 194 -29.61 0.08 7.14
N GLN A 195 -30.75 0.36 6.50
CA GLN A 195 -32.04 -0.13 6.97
C GLN A 195 -32.02 -1.66 7.14
N GLY A 196 -32.49 -2.14 8.30
CA GLY A 196 -32.49 -3.57 8.62
C GLY A 196 -31.11 -4.15 8.91
N ALA A 197 -30.11 -3.31 9.24
CA ALA A 197 -28.85 -3.77 9.77
C ALA A 197 -29.07 -4.64 11.02
N ARG A 198 -28.27 -5.70 11.14
CA ARG A 198 -28.32 -6.65 12.25
C ARG A 198 -26.95 -6.76 12.90
N MET A 199 -26.95 -7.20 14.15
CA MET A 199 -25.76 -7.44 14.95
C MET A 199 -25.90 -8.78 15.67
N ILE A 200 -24.79 -9.45 15.93
CA ILE A 200 -24.74 -10.50 16.94
C ILE A 200 -24.70 -9.80 18.31
N ASP A 201 -25.72 -10.02 19.13
CA ASP A 201 -25.68 -9.69 20.56
C ASP A 201 -24.93 -10.81 21.29
N VAL A 202 -23.69 -10.55 21.68
CA VAL A 202 -22.83 -11.58 22.30
C VAL A 202 -23.29 -11.97 23.71
N ALA A 203 -24.14 -11.17 24.36
CA ALA A 203 -24.71 -11.52 25.65
C ALA A 203 -25.94 -12.43 25.50
N GLN A 204 -26.73 -12.22 24.45
CA GLN A 204 -27.90 -13.04 24.15
C GLN A 204 -27.59 -14.25 23.27
N MET A 205 -26.41 -14.31 22.65
CA MET A 205 -26.07 -15.31 21.63
C MET A 205 -27.16 -15.41 20.55
N ALA A 206 -27.50 -14.26 19.96
CA ALA A 206 -28.56 -14.12 18.96
C ALA A 206 -28.21 -13.03 17.93
N VAL A 207 -28.78 -13.13 16.72
CA VAL A 207 -28.72 -12.09 15.69
C VAL A 207 -29.92 -11.17 15.84
N VAL A 208 -29.69 -9.97 16.34
CA VAL A 208 -30.73 -8.96 16.62
C VAL A 208 -30.69 -7.83 15.60
N GLU A 209 -31.78 -7.10 15.44
CA GLU A 209 -31.75 -5.83 14.71
C GLU A 209 -30.84 -4.85 15.45
N ALA A 210 -30.03 -4.10 14.69
CA ALA A 210 -29.08 -3.16 15.24
C ALA A 210 -29.83 -2.08 16.05
N PRO A 211 -29.58 -1.97 17.37
CA PRO A 211 -30.19 -0.91 18.16
C PRO A 211 -29.80 0.47 17.66
N GLN A 212 -30.63 1.47 17.93
CA GLN A 212 -30.28 2.85 17.61
C GLN A 212 -28.98 3.27 18.31
N ASN A 213 -28.06 3.87 17.55
CA ASN A 213 -26.72 4.27 18.01
C ASN A 213 -25.93 3.14 18.69
N CYS A 214 -26.12 1.90 18.23
CA CYS A 214 -25.42 0.77 18.83
C CYS A 214 -23.91 0.91 18.63
N ARG A 215 -23.17 0.69 19.71
CA ARG A 215 -21.71 0.59 19.69
C ARG A 215 -21.34 -0.87 19.38
N TYR A 216 -20.62 -1.10 18.28
CA TYR A 216 -20.33 -2.46 17.81
C TYR A 216 -18.92 -2.60 17.22
N VAL A 217 -18.42 -3.82 17.29
CA VAL A 217 -17.17 -4.27 16.66
C VAL A 217 -17.51 -4.96 15.35
N ALA A 218 -16.72 -4.76 14.30
CA ALA A 218 -16.85 -5.50 13.04
C ALA A 218 -15.80 -6.62 12.94
N LEU A 219 -16.08 -7.66 12.17
CA LEU A 219 -15.13 -8.74 11.88
C LEU A 219 -14.84 -8.81 10.37
N SER A 220 -13.56 -8.69 10.02
CA SER A 220 -13.05 -8.98 8.68
C SER A 220 -12.22 -10.27 8.72
N TYR A 221 -12.63 -11.25 7.93
CA TYR A 221 -12.04 -12.58 7.90
C TYR A 221 -12.26 -13.27 6.55
N MET A 222 -11.63 -14.44 6.35
CA MET A 222 -11.85 -15.24 5.15
C MET A 222 -12.87 -16.33 5.41
N TRP A 223 -13.86 -16.47 4.53
CA TRP A 223 -14.90 -17.48 4.69
C TRP A 223 -14.39 -18.91 4.46
N GLY A 224 -13.43 -19.10 3.54
CA GLY A 224 -12.98 -20.43 3.11
C GLY A 224 -13.98 -21.14 2.17
N ILE A 225 -13.70 -22.40 1.83
CA ILE A 225 -14.49 -23.23 0.88
C ILE A 225 -15.49 -24.16 1.61
N ILE A 226 -15.52 -24.12 2.95
CA ILE A 226 -16.24 -25.10 3.79
C ILE A 226 -17.74 -24.76 3.90
N ASP A 227 -18.51 -25.77 4.32
CA ASP A 227 -19.94 -25.73 4.63
C ASP A 227 -20.38 -24.42 5.30
N THR A 228 -21.38 -23.79 4.68
CA THR A 228 -21.84 -22.44 5.02
C THR A 228 -23.14 -22.43 5.81
N ASN A 229 -23.46 -23.55 6.47
CA ASN A 229 -24.66 -23.71 7.30
C ASN A 229 -24.77 -22.70 8.46
N TYR A 230 -23.66 -22.08 8.85
CA TYR A 230 -23.66 -20.97 9.82
C TYR A 230 -24.15 -19.65 9.23
N LYS A 231 -24.37 -19.50 7.91
CA LYS A 231 -24.86 -18.25 7.32
C LYS A 231 -26.32 -17.96 7.66
N THR A 232 -26.65 -16.67 7.76
CA THR A 232 -28.04 -16.23 7.87
C THR A 232 -28.70 -16.20 6.50
N VAL A 233 -29.85 -16.85 6.41
CA VAL A 233 -30.68 -16.98 5.21
C VAL A 233 -32.15 -16.83 5.60
N LEU A 234 -33.03 -16.58 4.63
CA LEU A 234 -34.46 -16.35 4.86
C LEU A 234 -35.09 -17.45 5.71
N LYS A 235 -34.71 -18.72 5.50
CA LYS A 235 -35.24 -19.86 6.26
C LYS A 235 -34.89 -19.87 7.76
N ASN A 236 -33.80 -19.21 8.17
CA ASN A 236 -33.30 -19.29 9.55
C ASN A 236 -33.18 -17.91 10.24
N VAL A 237 -33.47 -16.82 9.54
CA VAL A 237 -33.33 -15.46 10.08
C VAL A 237 -34.18 -15.25 11.33
N ASP A 238 -35.43 -15.73 11.35
CA ASP A 238 -36.32 -15.55 12.50
C ASP A 238 -35.88 -16.40 13.69
N GLN A 239 -35.45 -17.65 13.43
CA GLN A 239 -34.89 -18.52 14.45
C GLN A 239 -33.67 -17.86 15.14
N ARG A 240 -32.80 -17.22 14.35
CA ARG A 240 -31.57 -16.57 14.84
C ARG A 240 -31.82 -15.33 15.70
N ARG A 241 -33.02 -14.74 15.67
CA ARG A 241 -33.39 -13.61 16.53
C ARG A 241 -33.66 -14.02 17.97
N HIS A 242 -33.94 -15.30 18.22
CA HIS A 242 -34.24 -15.76 19.57
C HIS A 242 -32.97 -15.89 20.41
N ARG A 243 -33.09 -15.50 21.69
CA ARG A 243 -32.02 -15.64 22.68
C ARG A 243 -31.52 -17.10 22.74
N GLY A 244 -30.20 -17.27 22.75
CA GLY A 244 -29.53 -18.57 22.80
C GLY A 244 -29.54 -19.33 21.47
N SER A 245 -30.15 -18.80 20.41
CA SER A 245 -30.23 -19.50 19.11
C SER A 245 -28.86 -19.87 18.56
N LEU A 246 -27.85 -19.00 18.72
CA LEU A 246 -26.49 -19.24 18.23
C LEU A 246 -25.71 -20.25 19.06
N GLU A 247 -26.18 -20.67 20.24
CA GLU A 247 -25.55 -21.72 21.04
C GLU A 247 -25.71 -23.10 20.40
N SER A 248 -26.80 -23.28 19.64
CA SER A 248 -27.09 -24.52 18.90
C SER A 248 -26.44 -24.56 17.50
N VAL A 249 -25.87 -23.44 17.07
CA VAL A 249 -25.23 -23.31 15.75
C VAL A 249 -23.76 -23.68 15.88
N ALA A 250 -23.27 -24.54 14.98
CA ALA A 250 -21.84 -24.78 14.81
C ALA A 250 -21.19 -23.54 14.17
N LEU A 251 -20.82 -22.57 15.01
CA LEU A 251 -20.14 -21.37 14.56
C LEU A 251 -18.68 -21.66 14.21
N PRO A 252 -18.20 -21.15 13.07
CA PRO A 252 -16.79 -21.24 12.72
C PRO A 252 -15.88 -20.66 13.80
N ARG A 253 -14.68 -21.22 13.92
CA ARG A 253 -13.77 -20.87 15.01
C ARG A 253 -13.43 -19.38 15.05
N THR A 254 -13.22 -18.73 13.89
CA THR A 254 -12.92 -17.29 13.83
C THR A 254 -14.06 -16.45 14.42
N ILE A 255 -15.32 -16.80 14.11
CA ILE A 255 -16.50 -16.08 14.63
C ILE A 255 -16.65 -16.30 16.13
N HIS A 256 -16.48 -17.55 16.59
CA HIS A 256 -16.51 -17.86 18.01
C HIS A 256 -15.43 -17.10 18.79
N ASP A 257 -14.21 -17.08 18.27
CA ASP A 257 -13.09 -16.35 18.87
C ASP A 257 -13.33 -14.84 18.84
N ALA A 258 -13.93 -14.29 17.78
CA ALA A 258 -14.33 -12.89 17.72
C ALA A 258 -15.40 -12.52 18.77
N ILE A 259 -16.39 -13.40 19.00
CA ILE A 259 -17.38 -13.24 20.09
C ILE A 259 -16.67 -13.17 21.45
N LYS A 260 -15.65 -14.02 21.67
CA LYS A 260 -14.83 -13.98 22.88
C LYS A 260 -14.09 -12.65 23.01
N VAL A 261 -13.44 -12.16 21.94
CA VAL A 261 -12.76 -10.86 21.94
C VAL A 261 -13.73 -9.73 22.30
N VAL A 262 -14.91 -9.69 21.68
CA VAL A 262 -15.91 -8.65 21.96
C VAL A 262 -16.33 -8.65 23.43
N ARG A 263 -16.55 -9.83 24.03
CA ARG A 263 -16.83 -9.95 25.47
C ARG A 263 -15.67 -9.47 26.35
N GLU A 264 -14.44 -9.87 26.01
CA GLU A 264 -13.23 -9.46 26.74
C GLU A 264 -13.00 -7.95 26.64
N LEU A 265 -13.35 -7.32 25.52
CA LEU A 265 -13.33 -5.87 25.32
C LEU A 265 -14.48 -5.14 26.02
N GLU A 266 -15.38 -5.85 26.69
CA GLU A 266 -16.58 -5.31 27.36
C GLU A 266 -17.57 -4.64 26.39
N GLU A 267 -17.55 -5.08 25.13
CA GLU A 267 -18.48 -4.65 24.09
C GLU A 267 -19.59 -5.70 23.92
N ARG A 268 -20.73 -5.29 23.35
CA ARG A 268 -21.92 -6.16 23.27
C ARG A 268 -22.26 -6.63 21.86
N TYR A 269 -22.02 -5.80 20.86
CA TYR A 269 -22.50 -6.06 19.51
C TYR A 269 -21.33 -6.36 18.58
N LEU A 270 -21.46 -7.45 17.82
CA LEU A 270 -20.51 -7.87 16.81
C LEU A 270 -21.20 -7.92 15.44
N TRP A 271 -20.63 -7.26 14.45
CA TRP A 271 -21.05 -7.39 13.07
C TRP A 271 -20.18 -8.41 12.34
N VAL A 272 -20.83 -9.38 11.70
CA VAL A 272 -20.21 -10.40 10.86
C VAL A 272 -21.05 -10.54 9.60
N ASP A 273 -20.45 -10.27 8.44
CA ASP A 273 -21.12 -10.28 7.13
C ASP A 273 -22.02 -11.52 6.90
N ALA A 274 -21.47 -12.71 7.09
CA ALA A 274 -22.15 -14.00 6.91
C ALA A 274 -23.36 -14.21 7.84
N MET A 275 -23.39 -13.52 8.98
CA MET A 275 -24.41 -13.67 10.02
C MET A 275 -25.42 -12.51 10.04
N CYS A 276 -24.98 -11.31 9.68
CA CYS A 276 -25.76 -10.09 9.82
C CYS A 276 -26.47 -9.71 8.52
N ILE A 277 -25.99 -10.20 7.38
CA ILE A 277 -26.63 -10.07 6.06
C ILE A 277 -27.40 -11.36 5.74
N VAL A 278 -28.63 -11.22 5.22
CA VAL A 278 -29.44 -12.34 4.75
C VAL A 278 -28.98 -12.71 3.33
N GLN A 279 -28.22 -13.79 3.23
CA GLN A 279 -27.38 -14.10 2.05
C GLN A 279 -28.17 -14.50 0.79
N ASP A 280 -29.40 -14.99 0.97
CA ASP A 280 -30.31 -15.42 -0.10
C ASP A 280 -31.45 -14.42 -0.36
N ASP A 281 -31.34 -13.18 0.15
CA ASP A 281 -32.21 -12.06 -0.18
C ASP A 281 -31.44 -11.04 -1.04
N PRO A 282 -31.63 -10.99 -2.36
CA PRO A 282 -30.89 -10.09 -3.25
C PRO A 282 -31.12 -8.61 -2.95
N VAL A 283 -32.31 -8.23 -2.45
CA VAL A 283 -32.64 -6.84 -2.15
C VAL A 283 -31.91 -6.41 -0.89
N ASN A 284 -32.00 -7.23 0.18
CA ASN A 284 -31.26 -6.98 1.41
C ASN A 284 -29.74 -7.01 1.18
N THR A 285 -29.24 -8.02 0.48
CA THR A 285 -27.81 -8.18 0.18
C THR A 285 -27.26 -6.97 -0.57
N LYS A 286 -27.94 -6.51 -1.62
CA LYS A 286 -27.51 -5.33 -2.39
C LYS A 286 -27.50 -4.06 -1.53
N ALA A 287 -28.52 -3.87 -0.68
CA ALA A 287 -28.58 -2.72 0.23
C ALA A 287 -27.46 -2.75 1.28
N GLN A 288 -27.17 -3.92 1.86
CA GLN A 288 -26.09 -4.08 2.85
C GLN A 288 -24.71 -3.93 2.21
N ILE A 289 -24.49 -4.48 1.00
CA ILE A 289 -23.25 -4.29 0.23
C ILE A 289 -23.01 -2.80 -0.07
N ALA A 290 -24.03 -2.09 -0.53
CA ALA A 290 -23.95 -0.64 -0.73
C ALA A 290 -23.65 0.12 0.58
N GLY A 291 -24.08 -0.43 1.72
CA GLY A 291 -23.86 0.09 3.06
C GLY A 291 -22.54 -0.31 3.74
N MET A 292 -21.70 -1.17 3.12
CA MET A 292 -20.47 -1.70 3.74
C MET A 292 -19.54 -0.60 4.23
N ALA A 293 -19.44 0.49 3.46
CA ALA A 293 -18.65 1.65 3.83
C ALA A 293 -19.09 2.26 5.17
N THR A 294 -20.41 2.32 5.38
CA THR A 294 -21.00 2.83 6.63
C THR A 294 -20.79 1.85 7.77
N ILE A 295 -20.94 0.54 7.51
CA ILE A 295 -20.77 -0.49 8.54
C ILE A 295 -19.34 -0.52 9.09
N TYR A 296 -18.31 -0.57 8.25
CA TYR A 296 -16.93 -0.53 8.73
C TYR A 296 -16.53 0.86 9.22
N GLY A 297 -17.05 1.90 8.55
CA GLY A 297 -16.81 3.30 8.91
C GLY A 297 -17.46 3.75 10.23
N ALA A 298 -18.49 3.06 10.73
CA ALA A 298 -19.16 3.38 12.00
C ALA A 298 -18.80 2.41 13.14
N ALA A 299 -18.15 1.29 12.84
CA ALA A 299 -17.65 0.37 13.87
C ALA A 299 -16.62 1.09 14.77
N ILE A 300 -16.65 0.79 16.07
CA ILE A 300 -15.64 1.35 17.00
C ILE A 300 -14.25 0.80 16.73
N LEU A 301 -14.21 -0.44 16.25
CA LEU A 301 -13.05 -1.28 16.03
C LEU A 301 -13.43 -2.37 15.04
N THR A 302 -12.52 -2.72 14.16
CA THR A 302 -12.63 -3.90 13.29
C THR A 302 -11.58 -4.92 13.68
N ILE A 303 -11.99 -6.16 13.94
CA ILE A 303 -11.10 -7.30 14.13
C ILE A 303 -10.69 -7.82 12.75
N PHE A 304 -9.40 -7.88 12.48
CA PHE A 304 -8.84 -8.44 11.26
C PHE A 304 -8.15 -9.78 11.55
N SER A 305 -8.71 -10.86 11.00
CA SER A 305 -8.13 -12.21 11.11
C SER A 305 -7.06 -12.44 10.04
N VAL A 306 -5.94 -11.71 10.14
CA VAL A 306 -4.84 -11.73 9.14
C VAL A 306 -4.11 -13.08 9.12
N GLY A 307 -3.90 -13.69 10.29
CA GLY A 307 -3.19 -14.97 10.42
C GLY A 307 -4.00 -16.19 9.98
N GLY A 308 -5.32 -16.04 9.80
CA GLY A 308 -6.23 -17.13 9.44
C GLY A 308 -6.47 -17.24 7.94
N ASP A 309 -6.67 -18.46 7.44
CA ASP A 309 -6.94 -18.70 6.02
C ASP A 309 -8.37 -19.16 5.66
N SER A 310 -9.24 -19.28 6.67
CA SER A 310 -10.63 -19.72 6.54
C SER A 310 -11.45 -19.28 7.76
N ALA A 311 -12.76 -19.53 7.74
CA ALA A 311 -13.66 -19.19 8.85
C ALA A 311 -13.39 -20.03 10.11
N ASP A 312 -12.74 -21.17 9.94
CA ASP A 312 -12.39 -22.10 11.02
C ASP A 312 -10.95 -21.91 11.52
N ALA A 313 -10.23 -20.92 11.01
CA ALA A 313 -8.94 -20.56 11.58
C ALA A 313 -9.15 -19.90 12.96
N PRO A 314 -8.41 -20.34 14.01
CA PRO A 314 -8.46 -19.65 15.29
C PRO A 314 -7.87 -18.25 15.19
N LEU A 315 -8.34 -17.31 16.00
CA LEU A 315 -7.66 -16.02 16.13
C LEU A 315 -6.34 -16.22 16.91
N PRO A 316 -5.17 -15.92 16.30
CA PRO A 316 -3.88 -16.16 16.95
C PRO A 316 -3.73 -15.52 18.33
N GLY A 317 -3.38 -16.33 19.33
CA GLY A 317 -3.13 -15.91 20.71
C GLY A 317 -4.35 -15.92 21.63
N LEU A 318 -5.54 -16.37 21.20
CA LEU A 318 -6.69 -16.57 22.10
C LEU A 318 -6.73 -17.92 22.80
N GLY A 319 -5.98 -18.89 22.29
CA GLY A 319 -5.82 -20.23 22.87
C GLY A 319 -4.35 -20.67 22.86
N PRO A 320 -3.95 -21.59 23.75
CA PRO A 320 -2.61 -22.17 23.70
C PRO A 320 -2.28 -22.73 22.33
N GLY A 321 -1.11 -22.41 21.79
CA GLY A 321 -0.65 -22.89 20.48
C GLY A 321 -1.31 -22.25 19.25
N SER A 322 -2.25 -21.31 19.44
CA SER A 322 -2.90 -20.60 18.31
C SER A 322 -2.01 -19.57 17.62
N ARG A 323 -0.89 -19.17 18.23
CA ARG A 323 0.12 -18.28 17.63
C ARG A 323 1.54 -18.81 17.81
N GLN A 324 2.44 -18.40 16.91
CA GLN A 324 3.86 -18.74 16.96
C GLN A 324 4.67 -17.48 17.29
N VAL A 325 5.06 -17.33 18.55
CA VAL A 325 5.89 -16.19 18.96
C VAL A 325 7.35 -16.49 18.61
N LEU A 326 7.87 -15.82 17.59
CA LEU A 326 9.25 -15.99 17.09
C LEU A 326 10.21 -14.91 17.61
N GLN A 327 9.91 -14.30 18.75
CA GLN A 327 10.73 -13.22 19.31
C GLN A 327 12.07 -13.79 19.79
N ARG A 328 13.17 -13.42 19.11
CA ARG A 328 14.51 -13.85 19.51
C ARG A 328 15.10 -12.85 20.49
N ILE A 329 15.33 -13.29 21.72
CA ILE A 329 15.95 -12.52 22.80
C ILE A 329 17.22 -13.22 23.26
N GLU A 330 18.32 -12.49 23.41
CA GLU A 330 19.57 -12.97 23.98
C GLU A 330 20.04 -12.04 25.10
N ARG A 331 20.65 -12.61 26.14
CA ARG A 331 21.33 -11.85 27.19
C ARG A 331 22.80 -11.70 26.80
N ILE A 332 23.26 -10.47 26.61
CA ILE A 332 24.59 -10.14 26.09
C ILE A 332 25.18 -9.06 26.99
N GLN A 333 26.27 -9.36 27.68
CA GLN A 333 26.93 -8.44 28.63
C GLN A 333 25.93 -7.88 29.66
N SER A 334 25.09 -8.76 30.21
CA SER A 334 24.04 -8.39 31.17
C SER A 334 23.02 -7.37 30.64
N LEU A 335 22.81 -7.32 29.32
CA LEU A 335 21.70 -6.62 28.67
C LEU A 335 20.88 -7.61 27.84
N SER A 336 19.56 -7.49 27.89
CA SER A 336 18.65 -8.31 27.10
C SER A 336 18.37 -7.58 25.78
N LEU A 337 18.83 -8.17 24.69
CA LEU A 337 18.65 -7.62 23.34
C LEU A 337 17.73 -8.52 22.52
N ALA A 338 16.89 -7.92 21.70
CA ALA A 338 15.95 -8.63 20.85
C ALA A 338 15.99 -8.17 19.40
N VAL A 339 15.66 -9.10 18.50
CA VAL A 339 15.24 -8.77 17.14
C VAL A 339 13.75 -8.41 17.19
N PRO A 340 13.33 -7.23 16.71
CA PRO A 340 11.91 -6.88 16.61
C PRO A 340 11.12 -7.89 15.79
N LEU A 341 9.87 -8.14 16.15
CA LEU A 341 8.92 -8.97 15.39
C LEU A 341 8.55 -8.29 14.06
N ARG A 342 7.81 -9.00 13.19
CA ARG A 342 7.43 -8.43 11.87
C ARG A 342 6.56 -7.20 12.04
N MET A 343 6.70 -6.21 11.17
CA MET A 343 5.80 -5.06 11.15
C MET A 343 4.46 -5.44 10.51
N LEU A 344 3.42 -4.62 10.73
CA LEU A 344 2.08 -4.86 10.18
C LEU A 344 2.11 -4.96 8.66
N ILE A 345 2.81 -4.05 7.98
CA ILE A 345 2.88 -4.00 6.51
C ILE A 345 3.43 -5.31 5.90
N GLU A 346 4.47 -5.90 6.51
CA GLU A 346 5.04 -7.18 6.08
C GLU A 346 4.04 -8.32 6.27
N THR A 347 3.35 -8.28 7.41
CA THR A 347 2.43 -9.35 7.80
C THR A 347 1.18 -9.33 6.93
N LEU A 348 0.69 -8.14 6.59
CA LEU A 348 -0.40 -7.96 5.61
C LEU A 348 0.04 -8.40 4.21
N ALA A 349 1.23 -7.98 3.74
CA ALA A 349 1.74 -8.34 2.42
C ALA A 349 1.88 -9.85 2.22
N ALA A 350 2.27 -10.59 3.27
CA ALA A 350 2.39 -12.05 3.23
C ALA A 350 1.06 -12.80 3.47
N SER A 351 -0.01 -12.12 3.87
CA SER A 351 -1.26 -12.77 4.27
C SER A 351 -2.15 -13.10 3.07
N LYS A 352 -2.82 -14.27 3.13
CA LYS A 352 -3.92 -14.60 2.21
C LYS A 352 -5.10 -13.64 2.39
N TRP A 353 -5.32 -13.11 3.59
CA TRP A 353 -6.41 -12.18 3.87
C TRP A 353 -6.30 -10.92 3.00
N ASN A 354 -5.07 -10.42 2.80
CA ASN A 354 -4.82 -9.22 2.00
C ASN A 354 -4.89 -9.46 0.48
N THR A 355 -5.17 -10.69 0.02
CA THR A 355 -5.36 -10.98 -1.42
C THR A 355 -6.80 -10.86 -1.86
N ARG A 356 -7.79 -10.65 -0.98
CA ARG A 356 -9.21 -10.52 -1.38
C ARG A 356 -9.58 -9.07 -1.65
N GLY A 357 -10.27 -8.77 -2.75
CA GLY A 357 -10.62 -7.37 -3.09
C GLY A 357 -11.44 -6.65 -2.00
N TRP A 358 -12.42 -7.32 -1.39
CA TRP A 358 -13.27 -6.72 -0.36
C TRP A 358 -12.52 -6.32 0.90
N THR A 359 -11.49 -7.06 1.31
CA THR A 359 -10.74 -6.78 2.56
C THR A 359 -10.00 -5.45 2.52
N PHE A 360 -9.74 -4.92 1.31
CA PHE A 360 -9.18 -3.59 1.15
C PHE A 360 -10.13 -2.49 1.65
N GLN A 361 -11.41 -2.54 1.27
CA GLN A 361 -12.41 -1.57 1.71
C GLN A 361 -12.59 -1.65 3.22
N GLU A 362 -12.65 -2.87 3.76
CA GLU A 362 -12.83 -3.14 5.18
C GLU A 362 -11.70 -2.52 6.02
N HIS A 363 -10.45 -2.63 5.56
CA HIS A 363 -9.29 -2.00 6.20
C HIS A 363 -9.30 -0.49 6.05
N VAL A 364 -9.37 0.01 4.83
CA VAL A 364 -9.25 1.45 4.54
C VAL A 364 -10.32 2.27 5.26
N LEU A 365 -11.55 1.74 5.39
CA LEU A 365 -12.66 2.46 6.01
C LEU A 365 -12.78 2.25 7.53
N SER A 366 -12.02 1.35 8.13
CA SER A 366 -12.08 1.13 9.57
C SER A 366 -11.47 2.29 10.35
N ARG A 367 -12.19 2.82 11.35
CA ARG A 367 -11.67 3.89 12.23
C ARG A 367 -10.48 3.40 13.06
N ARG A 368 -10.58 2.15 13.53
CA ARG A 368 -9.57 1.41 14.29
C ARG A 368 -9.53 -0.03 13.81
N GLY A 369 -8.35 -0.62 13.69
CA GLY A 369 -8.14 -2.01 13.33
C GLY A 369 -7.38 -2.77 14.41
N LEU A 370 -7.86 -3.97 14.74
CA LEU A 370 -7.20 -4.92 15.62
C LEU A 370 -6.76 -6.13 14.80
N PHE A 371 -5.48 -6.20 14.44
CA PHE A 371 -4.94 -7.22 13.55
C PHE A 371 -4.39 -8.40 14.35
N PHE A 372 -5.08 -9.52 14.26
CA PHE A 372 -4.59 -10.79 14.79
C PHE A 372 -3.68 -11.45 13.76
N THR A 373 -2.38 -11.41 14.02
CA THR A 373 -1.36 -12.02 13.16
C THR A 373 -0.66 -13.19 13.84
N ASN A 374 0.14 -13.95 13.08
CA ASN A 374 0.77 -15.18 13.57
C ASN A 374 1.80 -14.97 14.70
N GLU A 375 2.46 -13.82 14.73
CA GLU A 375 3.56 -13.53 15.68
C GLU A 375 3.14 -12.58 16.80
N GLN A 376 2.38 -11.52 16.47
CA GLN A 376 1.92 -10.51 17.41
C GLN A 376 0.62 -9.84 16.97
N LEU A 377 0.00 -9.11 17.88
CA LEU A 377 -1.18 -8.32 17.63
C LEU A 377 -0.79 -6.85 17.35
N PHE A 378 -1.52 -6.23 16.43
CA PHE A 378 -1.43 -4.79 16.14
C PHE A 378 -2.76 -4.10 16.41
N PHE A 379 -2.70 -2.91 16.97
CA PHE A 379 -3.79 -1.96 16.98
C PHE A 379 -3.40 -0.78 16.10
N GLU A 380 -4.19 -0.49 15.09
CA GLU A 380 -4.03 0.69 14.24
C GLU A 380 -5.23 1.60 14.46
N CYS A 381 -4.96 2.89 14.65
CA CYS A 381 -5.98 3.92 14.49
C CYS A 381 -5.48 4.96 13.48
N GLN A 382 -6.29 5.99 13.29
CA GLN A 382 -5.94 7.09 12.41
C GLN A 382 -4.62 7.77 12.82
N ARG A 383 -4.34 7.92 14.11
CA ARG A 383 -3.15 8.67 14.57
C ARG A 383 -1.93 7.82 14.92
N ASP A 384 -2.12 6.59 15.40
CA ASP A 384 -1.06 5.75 15.95
C ASP A 384 -1.25 4.27 15.61
N VAL A 385 -0.13 3.54 15.57
CA VAL A 385 -0.10 2.08 15.50
C VAL A 385 0.65 1.55 16.72
N PHE A 386 -0.01 0.71 17.50
CA PHE A 386 0.54 -0.01 18.63
C PHE A 386 0.68 -1.49 18.30
N PHE A 387 1.66 -2.15 18.93
CA PHE A 387 1.90 -3.58 18.76
C PHE A 387 2.60 -4.16 19.99
N GLU A 388 2.53 -5.48 20.16
CA GLU A 388 2.85 -6.12 21.44
C GLU A 388 4.33 -6.05 21.82
N ASP A 389 5.26 -6.06 20.85
CA ASP A 389 6.69 -6.26 21.11
C ASP A 389 7.47 -4.99 21.48
N VAL A 390 6.81 -3.82 21.51
CA VAL A 390 7.39 -2.53 21.92
C VAL A 390 6.42 -1.77 22.81
N ILE A 391 6.98 -0.98 23.72
CA ILE A 391 6.23 -0.10 24.63
C ILE A 391 6.16 1.28 24.03
N VAL A 392 4.97 1.72 23.70
CA VAL A 392 4.74 3.03 23.06
C VAL A 392 3.55 3.77 23.68
N GLU A 393 2.72 3.06 24.44
CA GLU A 393 1.54 3.61 25.12
C GLU A 393 1.87 4.63 26.22
N SER A 394 3.10 4.60 26.77
CA SER A 394 3.54 5.50 27.84
C SER A 394 4.14 6.82 27.34
N SER A 395 4.24 7.01 26.02
CA SER A 395 4.85 8.22 25.46
C SER A 395 3.82 9.32 25.18
N LYS A 396 4.09 10.52 25.70
CA LYS A 396 3.38 11.76 25.33
C LYS A 396 3.68 12.22 23.89
N ASP A 397 4.75 11.70 23.30
CA ASP A 397 5.22 12.02 21.95
C ASP A 397 5.19 10.76 21.07
N THR A 398 4.00 10.30 20.69
CA THR A 398 3.82 9.17 19.76
C THR A 398 4.26 9.48 18.32
N ALA A 399 4.67 10.73 18.08
CA ALA A 399 4.86 11.32 16.76
C ALA A 399 6.01 10.74 15.90
N MET A 400 6.71 9.66 16.28
CA MET A 400 7.94 9.35 15.54
C MET A 400 8.55 7.96 15.65
N TYR A 401 7.80 6.99 16.13
CA TYR A 401 8.29 5.61 16.06
C TYR A 401 7.95 5.02 14.66
N PRO A 402 8.80 4.16 14.04
CA PRO A 402 8.55 3.53 12.73
C PRO A 402 7.24 2.72 12.60
N GLY A 403 6.43 2.66 13.65
CA GLY A 403 5.03 2.21 13.62
C GLY A 403 4.07 3.19 12.92
N LYS A 404 4.49 4.40 12.55
CA LYS A 404 3.65 5.40 11.86
C LYS A 404 3.22 5.07 10.42
N SER A 405 3.39 3.84 9.96
CA SER A 405 2.79 3.42 8.68
C SER A 405 1.28 3.26 8.89
N HIS A 406 0.55 4.38 8.89
CA HIS A 406 -0.91 4.36 8.88
C HIS A 406 -1.41 3.66 7.63
N GLY A 407 -2.50 2.91 7.77
CA GLY A 407 -3.28 2.43 6.66
C GLY A 407 -3.58 3.56 5.66
N LEU A 408 -3.61 3.21 4.38
CA LEU A 408 -3.77 4.16 3.28
C LEU A 408 -4.89 5.18 3.49
N GLY A 409 -6.00 4.78 4.13
CA GLY A 409 -7.17 5.62 4.39
C GLY A 409 -6.84 6.92 5.13
N TYR A 410 -6.20 6.82 6.30
CA TYR A 410 -5.84 8.00 7.08
C TYR A 410 -4.79 8.86 6.39
N SER A 411 -3.68 8.22 5.98
CA SER A 411 -2.51 8.94 5.44
C SER A 411 -2.90 9.78 4.23
N ALA A 412 -3.75 9.22 3.36
CA ALA A 412 -4.36 9.93 2.24
C ALA A 412 -5.22 11.11 2.70
N LEU A 413 -6.27 10.87 3.50
CA LEU A 413 -7.18 11.93 3.92
C LEU A 413 -6.50 13.05 4.71
N HIS A 414 -5.65 12.69 5.65
CA HIS A 414 -4.89 13.64 6.46
C HIS A 414 -3.93 14.46 5.59
N SER A 415 -3.24 13.82 4.64
CA SER A 415 -2.41 14.51 3.66
C SER A 415 -3.23 15.54 2.87
N ILE A 416 -4.46 15.18 2.47
CA ILE A 416 -5.33 16.08 1.72
C ILE A 416 -5.87 17.22 2.60
N ARG A 417 -6.48 16.92 3.75
CA ARG A 417 -7.12 17.92 4.64
C ARG A 417 -6.13 18.96 5.17
N ASN A 418 -4.85 18.60 5.33
CA ASN A 418 -3.81 19.52 5.83
C ASN A 418 -3.27 20.49 4.77
N LYS A 419 -3.63 20.34 3.49
CA LYS A 419 -3.18 21.27 2.45
C LYS A 419 -4.04 22.53 2.46
N LYS A 420 -3.37 23.68 2.60
CA LYS A 420 -4.03 24.98 2.74
C LYS A 420 -4.65 25.45 1.42
N ASP A 421 -3.94 25.26 0.31
CA ASP A 421 -4.39 25.67 -1.02
C ASP A 421 -5.04 24.52 -1.82
N GLN A 422 -5.92 24.88 -2.75
CA GLN A 422 -6.71 23.94 -3.55
C GLN A 422 -5.85 23.05 -4.46
N GLN A 423 -4.76 23.59 -5.01
CA GLN A 423 -3.86 22.87 -5.92
C GLN A 423 -3.11 21.75 -5.17
N SER A 424 -2.59 22.03 -3.99
CA SER A 424 -1.94 21.03 -3.14
C SER A 424 -2.93 19.95 -2.66
N ARG A 425 -4.19 20.31 -2.36
CA ARG A 425 -5.23 19.32 -2.01
C ARG A 425 -5.52 18.37 -3.17
N TYR A 426 -5.63 18.92 -4.38
CA TYR A 426 -5.80 18.14 -5.60
C TYR A 426 -4.65 17.13 -5.80
N GLN A 427 -3.40 17.58 -5.65
CA GLN A 427 -2.23 16.70 -5.78
C GLN A 427 -2.23 15.59 -4.73
N ALA A 428 -2.56 15.93 -3.49
CA ALA A 428 -2.70 14.95 -2.43
C ALA A 428 -3.81 13.93 -2.74
N TYR A 429 -4.91 14.37 -3.36
CA TYR A 429 -6.02 13.51 -3.76
C TYR A 429 -5.65 12.59 -4.94
N ALA A 430 -4.98 13.11 -5.98
CA ALA A 430 -4.46 12.29 -7.08
C ALA A 430 -3.48 11.23 -6.56
N LYS A 431 -2.53 11.62 -5.70
CA LYS A 431 -1.58 10.70 -5.07
C LYS A 431 -2.28 9.62 -4.24
N ALA A 432 -3.27 10.00 -3.45
CA ALA A 432 -4.06 9.07 -2.66
C ALA A 432 -4.78 8.05 -3.55
N PHE A 433 -5.44 8.51 -4.62
CA PHE A 433 -6.11 7.62 -5.58
C PHE A 433 -5.11 6.62 -6.21
N MET A 434 -3.95 7.10 -6.66
CA MET A 434 -2.92 6.25 -7.26
C MET A 434 -2.45 5.17 -6.29
N GLN A 435 -2.13 5.52 -5.04
CA GLN A 435 -1.70 4.56 -4.01
C GLN A 435 -2.79 3.53 -3.68
N ILE A 436 -4.03 4.00 -3.56
CA ILE A 436 -5.21 3.15 -3.36
C ILE A 436 -5.34 2.13 -4.49
N LEU A 437 -5.18 2.58 -5.74
CA LEU A 437 -5.33 1.74 -6.89
C LEU A 437 -4.20 0.71 -7.02
N GLU A 438 -2.95 1.13 -6.78
CA GLU A 438 -1.79 0.22 -6.75
C GLU A 438 -2.00 -0.92 -5.76
N GLU A 439 -2.47 -0.63 -4.56
CA GLU A 439 -2.73 -1.68 -3.57
C GLU A 439 -3.95 -2.53 -3.95
N TYR A 440 -5.06 -1.93 -4.35
CA TYR A 440 -6.30 -2.65 -4.66
C TYR A 440 -6.14 -3.65 -5.79
N THR A 441 -5.49 -3.25 -6.89
CA THR A 441 -5.36 -4.07 -8.10
C THR A 441 -4.44 -5.29 -7.93
N GLN A 442 -3.66 -5.34 -6.85
CA GLN A 442 -2.88 -6.52 -6.47
C GLN A 442 -3.75 -7.65 -5.87
N ARG A 443 -5.03 -7.37 -5.62
CA ARG A 443 -5.98 -8.30 -4.99
C ARG A 443 -6.84 -9.01 -6.03
N GLN A 444 -7.29 -10.20 -5.65
CA GLN A 444 -8.15 -11.08 -6.42
C GLN A 444 -9.62 -10.79 -6.10
N LEU A 445 -10.44 -10.75 -7.15
CA LEU A 445 -11.88 -10.59 -7.05
C LEU A 445 -12.56 -11.94 -7.27
N THR A 446 -13.47 -12.31 -6.38
CA THR A 446 -14.33 -13.49 -6.57
C THR A 446 -15.41 -13.23 -7.61
N ASN A 447 -15.92 -12.00 -7.68
CA ASN A 447 -16.87 -11.53 -8.67
C ASN A 447 -16.31 -10.29 -9.37
N VAL A 448 -16.07 -10.38 -10.67
CA VAL A 448 -15.50 -9.27 -11.47
C VAL A 448 -16.43 -8.05 -11.49
N ALA A 449 -17.74 -8.24 -11.34
CA ALA A 449 -18.69 -7.13 -11.25
C ALA A 449 -18.46 -6.22 -10.03
N ASP A 450 -17.73 -6.69 -9.00
CA ASP A 450 -17.41 -5.91 -7.81
C ASP A 450 -16.18 -5.00 -8.00
N ILE A 451 -15.54 -5.01 -9.17
CA ILE A 451 -14.27 -4.31 -9.42
C ILE A 451 -14.31 -2.84 -9.04
N TYR A 452 -15.44 -2.16 -9.25
CA TYR A 452 -15.61 -0.75 -8.89
C TYR A 452 -16.11 -0.53 -7.47
N ASN A 453 -16.82 -1.49 -6.87
CA ASN A 453 -17.58 -1.27 -5.63
C ASN A 453 -16.67 -0.85 -4.46
N ALA A 454 -15.53 -1.52 -4.29
CA ALA A 454 -14.60 -1.24 -3.20
C ALA A 454 -13.95 0.15 -3.34
N ILE A 455 -13.50 0.52 -4.55
CA ILE A 455 -12.86 1.81 -4.82
C ILE A 455 -13.87 2.96 -4.79
N PHE A 456 -15.05 2.76 -5.39
CA PHE A 456 -16.09 3.77 -5.48
C PHE A 456 -16.51 4.27 -4.10
N ALA A 457 -16.66 3.36 -3.12
CA ALA A 457 -16.96 3.73 -1.76
C ALA A 457 -15.87 4.63 -1.14
N ILE A 458 -14.61 4.22 -1.23
CA ILE A 458 -13.47 4.98 -0.67
C ILE A 458 -13.39 6.37 -1.31
N ILE A 459 -13.53 6.44 -2.64
CA ILE A 459 -13.44 7.68 -3.40
C ILE A 459 -14.63 8.60 -3.16
N THR A 460 -15.84 8.06 -2.99
CA THR A 460 -17.01 8.85 -2.62
C THR A 460 -16.79 9.52 -1.27
N VAL A 461 -16.20 8.80 -0.31
CA VAL A 461 -15.88 9.35 1.00
C VAL A 461 -14.82 10.44 0.90
N PHE A 462 -13.75 10.21 0.15
CA PHE A 462 -12.69 11.20 -0.03
C PHE A 462 -13.24 12.46 -0.73
N SER A 463 -14.00 12.28 -1.81
CA SER A 463 -14.56 13.39 -2.58
C SER A 463 -15.49 14.30 -1.78
N ARG A 464 -16.33 13.72 -0.90
CA ARG A 464 -17.26 14.49 -0.05
C ARG A 464 -16.55 15.41 0.94
N ASP A 465 -15.41 14.98 1.47
CA ASP A 465 -14.71 15.71 2.52
C ASP A 465 -13.90 16.93 2.03
N ILE A 466 -13.74 17.10 0.71
CA ILE A 466 -12.72 18.03 0.18
C ILE A 466 -13.29 19.05 -0.81
N GLU A 467 -14.60 19.00 -1.14
CA GLU A 467 -15.25 19.91 -2.10
C GLU A 467 -14.55 19.99 -3.48
N ILE A 468 -13.72 19.00 -3.85
CA ILE A 468 -12.92 18.99 -5.09
C ILE A 468 -13.77 18.61 -6.32
N THR A 469 -14.91 17.94 -6.12
CA THR A 469 -15.77 17.45 -7.20
C THR A 469 -17.21 17.97 -7.08
N PRO A 470 -17.95 18.08 -8.20
CA PRO A 470 -19.39 18.31 -8.16
C PRO A 470 -20.09 17.29 -7.26
N LEU A 471 -21.14 17.72 -6.55
CA LEU A 471 -21.83 16.97 -5.49
C LEU A 471 -22.42 15.61 -5.91
N ASP A 472 -22.42 15.22 -7.19
CA ASP A 472 -22.93 13.93 -7.65
C ASP A 472 -21.78 12.94 -7.93
N PRO A 473 -21.53 11.96 -7.03
CA PRO A 473 -20.52 10.91 -7.20
C PRO A 473 -20.71 10.08 -8.46
N ASN A 474 -21.94 9.94 -8.98
CA ASN A 474 -22.22 9.17 -10.19
C ASN A 474 -21.72 9.87 -11.46
N THR A 475 -21.44 11.18 -11.37
CA THR A 475 -20.91 11.98 -12.48
C THR A 475 -19.41 12.24 -12.36
N ALA A 476 -18.89 12.23 -11.12
CA ALA A 476 -17.50 12.52 -10.82
C ALA A 476 -16.57 11.30 -10.98
N PHE A 477 -17.12 10.07 -10.99
CA PHE A 477 -16.36 8.83 -11.11
C PHE A 477 -16.94 7.95 -12.20
N LEU A 478 -16.22 7.82 -13.32
CA LEU A 478 -16.66 7.02 -14.47
C LEU A 478 -15.61 5.96 -14.79
N PHE A 479 -16.08 4.74 -15.09
CA PHE A 479 -15.24 3.60 -15.46
C PHE A 479 -14.06 3.37 -14.51
N GLY A 480 -14.25 3.58 -13.19
CA GLY A 480 -13.19 3.35 -12.20
C GLY A 480 -12.25 4.52 -11.95
N VAL A 481 -12.46 5.68 -12.61
CA VAL A 481 -11.53 6.81 -12.55
C VAL A 481 -12.26 8.08 -12.09
N PRO A 482 -11.73 8.82 -11.10
CA PRO A 482 -12.25 10.13 -10.75
C PRO A 482 -11.90 11.14 -11.84
N LEU A 483 -12.91 11.77 -12.44
CA LEU A 483 -12.74 12.68 -13.58
C LEU A 483 -11.94 13.92 -13.22
N SER A 484 -11.97 14.35 -11.96
CA SER A 484 -11.17 15.49 -11.50
C SER A 484 -9.68 15.24 -11.71
N VAL A 485 -9.19 14.00 -11.52
CA VAL A 485 -7.78 13.62 -11.64
C VAL A 485 -7.52 12.71 -12.82
N LEU A 486 -8.35 12.79 -13.87
CA LEU A 486 -8.32 11.85 -14.99
C LEU A 486 -6.93 11.72 -15.62
N GLU A 487 -6.21 12.83 -15.79
CA GLU A 487 -4.88 12.83 -16.42
C GLU A 487 -3.85 12.03 -15.63
N ASP A 488 -3.73 12.28 -14.31
CA ASP A 488 -2.85 11.52 -13.43
C ASP A 488 -3.32 10.06 -13.34
N ALA A 489 -4.63 9.85 -13.20
CA ALA A 489 -5.21 8.52 -13.06
C ALA A 489 -4.96 7.64 -14.30
N MET A 490 -4.87 8.20 -15.51
CA MET A 490 -4.59 7.45 -16.74
C MET A 490 -3.12 7.06 -16.92
N LEU A 491 -2.20 7.53 -16.07
CA LEU A 491 -0.77 7.21 -16.16
C LEU A 491 -0.40 5.81 -15.63
N TRP A 492 -1.39 5.00 -15.26
CA TRP A 492 -1.16 3.65 -14.76
C TRP A 492 -0.49 2.76 -15.80
N GLN A 493 0.42 1.92 -15.32
CA GLN A 493 1.16 0.90 -16.05
C GLN A 493 0.94 -0.48 -15.41
N PRO A 494 1.11 -1.57 -16.16
CA PRO A 494 1.12 -2.91 -15.59
C PRO A 494 2.45 -3.17 -14.85
N ALA A 495 2.37 -3.78 -13.67
CA ALA A 495 3.55 -4.27 -12.98
C ALA A 495 4.26 -5.31 -13.85
N LEU A 496 5.56 -5.12 -14.09
CA LEU A 496 6.29 -5.91 -15.08
C LEU A 496 6.35 -7.39 -14.76
N ASN A 497 6.12 -7.79 -13.50
CA ASN A 497 6.20 -9.16 -13.02
C ASN A 497 4.82 -9.81 -12.75
N ALA A 498 3.72 -9.14 -13.11
CA ALA A 498 2.36 -9.62 -12.87
C ALA A 498 1.70 -10.15 -14.16
N PRO A 499 0.79 -11.14 -14.04
CA PRO A 499 -0.09 -11.52 -15.15
C PRO A 499 -0.91 -10.33 -15.65
N SER A 500 -1.24 -10.36 -16.94
CA SER A 500 -2.16 -9.40 -17.55
C SER A 500 -3.18 -10.12 -18.42
N HIS A 501 -4.46 -9.93 -18.10
CA HIS A 501 -5.56 -10.43 -18.93
C HIS A 501 -6.54 -9.30 -19.29
N ASN A 502 -7.04 -9.32 -20.51
CA ASN A 502 -8.03 -8.34 -20.98
C ASN A 502 -9.42 -8.73 -20.45
N ARG A 503 -10.04 -7.84 -19.65
CA ARG A 503 -11.38 -8.00 -19.08
C ARG A 503 -12.45 -7.14 -19.77
N ARG A 504 -12.08 -6.34 -20.78
CA ARG A 504 -12.94 -5.30 -21.38
C ARG A 504 -14.24 -5.80 -22.02
N ARG A 505 -14.36 -7.11 -22.25
CA ARG A 505 -15.52 -7.77 -22.89
C ARG A 505 -16.02 -8.98 -22.10
N GLU A 506 -15.66 -9.09 -20.82
CA GLU A 506 -16.23 -10.14 -19.96
C GLU A 506 -17.72 -9.90 -19.72
N LYS A 507 -18.48 -10.98 -19.53
CA LYS A 507 -19.94 -10.90 -19.37
C LYS A 507 -20.29 -10.00 -18.19
N GLY A 508 -21.03 -8.92 -18.45
CA GLY A 508 -21.51 -7.99 -17.43
C GLY A 508 -20.59 -6.81 -17.14
N LEU A 509 -19.46 -6.66 -17.84
CA LEU A 509 -18.54 -5.54 -17.68
C LEU A 509 -18.09 -5.01 -19.05
N VAL A 510 -18.44 -3.75 -19.35
CA VAL A 510 -17.98 -3.02 -20.56
C VAL A 510 -17.13 -1.85 -20.10
N THR A 511 -15.84 -1.88 -20.43
CA THR A 511 -14.86 -0.91 -19.91
C THR A 511 -13.88 -0.49 -20.98
N PRO A 512 -13.48 0.80 -21.01
CA PRO A 512 -12.58 1.27 -22.03
C PRO A 512 -11.11 0.90 -21.80
N SER A 513 -10.25 0.96 -22.83
CA SER A 513 -8.81 0.63 -22.75
C SER A 513 -8.01 1.50 -21.78
N TRP A 514 -8.44 2.74 -21.57
CA TRP A 514 -7.80 3.67 -20.64
C TRP A 514 -8.19 3.43 -19.18
N SER A 515 -9.28 2.69 -18.92
CA SER A 515 -9.68 2.29 -17.57
C SER A 515 -8.84 1.11 -17.11
N TRP A 516 -8.28 1.20 -15.91
CA TRP A 516 -7.57 0.09 -15.25
C TRP A 516 -8.46 -1.14 -15.04
N ALA A 517 -9.77 -0.94 -14.86
CA ALA A 517 -10.71 -2.03 -14.60
C ALA A 517 -10.99 -2.90 -15.82
N GLY A 518 -10.60 -2.45 -17.01
CA GLY A 518 -10.61 -3.28 -18.21
C GLY A 518 -9.54 -4.37 -18.22
N TRP A 519 -8.72 -4.46 -17.19
CA TRP A 519 -7.54 -5.32 -17.17
C TRP A 519 -7.46 -6.08 -15.84
N GLU A 520 -7.11 -7.36 -15.91
CA GLU A 520 -6.62 -8.13 -14.78
C GLU A 520 -5.12 -7.91 -14.65
N ILE A 521 -4.72 -6.86 -13.95
CA ILE A 521 -3.32 -6.47 -13.78
C ILE A 521 -3.09 -5.96 -12.37
N SER A 522 -1.85 -6.05 -11.91
CA SER A 522 -1.36 -5.19 -10.83
C SER A 522 -0.99 -3.83 -11.43
N VAL A 523 -1.67 -2.77 -11.02
CA VAL A 523 -1.36 -1.40 -11.45
C VAL A 523 -0.16 -0.87 -10.67
N VAL A 524 0.70 -0.14 -11.38
CA VAL A 524 1.80 0.67 -10.85
C VAL A 524 1.80 2.02 -11.57
N TYR A 525 2.09 3.11 -10.87
CA TYR A 525 2.30 4.42 -11.48
C TYR A 525 3.80 4.78 -11.56
N PHE A 526 4.65 4.08 -10.80
CA PHE A 526 6.03 4.53 -10.52
C PHE A 526 7.12 3.43 -10.65
N ASP A 527 6.82 2.30 -11.31
CA ASP A 527 7.68 1.10 -11.35
C ASP A 527 8.58 0.96 -12.60
N LEU A 528 8.81 2.04 -13.36
CA LEU A 528 9.88 2.04 -14.36
C LEU A 528 11.23 2.13 -13.64
N PHE A 529 11.67 0.98 -13.11
CA PHE A 529 12.97 0.72 -12.50
C PHE A 529 14.09 1.55 -13.17
N GLY A 530 14.49 2.66 -12.53
CA GLY A 530 15.61 3.51 -12.95
C GLY A 530 15.29 4.97 -13.24
N PHE A 531 14.02 5.34 -13.46
CA PHE A 531 13.66 6.73 -13.70
C PHE A 531 13.48 7.51 -12.38
N MET A 532 14.60 7.86 -11.76
CA MET A 532 14.73 9.08 -10.92
C MET A 532 14.13 9.03 -9.49
N TYR A 533 14.64 9.90 -8.61
CA TYR A 533 14.18 10.09 -7.23
C TYR A 533 12.85 10.86 -7.18
N GLY A 534 11.73 10.21 -7.51
CA GLY A 534 10.38 10.75 -7.26
C GLY A 534 9.32 10.35 -8.30
N PRO A 535 8.02 10.39 -7.94
CA PRO A 535 6.93 9.97 -8.83
C PRO A 535 6.71 10.96 -9.99
N PRO A 536 6.76 10.54 -11.27
CA PRO A 536 6.31 11.37 -12.39
C PRO A 536 4.79 11.58 -12.34
N GLY A 537 4.34 12.70 -11.78
CA GLY A 537 2.94 13.16 -11.87
C GLY A 537 2.72 14.12 -13.04
N ALA A 538 1.46 14.37 -13.43
CA ALA A 538 1.15 15.40 -14.42
C ALA A 538 1.39 16.80 -13.83
N LEU A 539 2.43 17.48 -14.34
CA LEU A 539 2.72 18.88 -14.04
C LEU A 539 1.71 19.78 -14.73
N ARG A 540 1.53 19.59 -16.04
CA ARG A 540 0.70 20.48 -16.87
C ARG A 540 0.04 19.67 -17.95
N SER A 541 -1.29 19.79 -18.06
CA SER A 541 -2.01 19.23 -19.19
C SER A 541 -1.50 19.81 -20.51
N LEU A 542 -1.27 18.93 -21.49
CA LEU A 542 -0.97 19.29 -22.86
C LEU A 542 -2.15 18.99 -23.80
N VAL A 543 -3.31 18.72 -23.20
CA VAL A 543 -4.61 18.64 -23.85
C VAL A 543 -5.41 19.89 -23.44
N ASP A 544 -6.13 20.48 -24.38
CA ASP A 544 -6.93 21.69 -24.10
C ASP A 544 -8.34 21.36 -23.60
N GLU A 545 -8.93 20.30 -24.14
CA GLU A 545 -10.27 19.83 -23.77
C GLU A 545 -10.37 18.29 -23.86
N LEU A 546 -11.08 17.70 -22.89
CA LEU A 546 -11.40 16.28 -22.80
C LEU A 546 -12.92 16.11 -22.83
N VAL A 547 -13.43 15.21 -23.68
CA VAL A 547 -14.84 14.83 -23.72
C VAL A 547 -14.96 13.33 -23.48
N ILE A 548 -15.85 12.92 -22.58
CA ILE A 548 -16.17 11.50 -22.34
C ILE A 548 -17.61 11.21 -22.76
N ILE A 549 -17.83 10.06 -23.39
CA ILE A 549 -19.17 9.52 -23.58
C ILE A 549 -19.56 8.77 -22.31
N ASP A 550 -20.58 9.27 -21.62
CA ASP A 550 -21.04 8.69 -20.37
C ASP A 550 -21.79 7.36 -20.58
N PRO A 551 -22.16 6.64 -19.51
CA PRO A 551 -22.93 5.40 -19.60
C PRO A 551 -24.28 5.53 -20.32
N ASP A 552 -24.88 6.71 -20.31
CA ASP A 552 -26.17 7.00 -20.95
C ASP A 552 -26.01 7.32 -22.45
N GLY A 553 -24.78 7.49 -22.93
CA GLY A 553 -24.45 7.76 -24.33
C GLY A 553 -24.28 9.25 -24.65
N GLU A 554 -24.31 10.11 -23.64
CA GLU A 554 -24.19 11.56 -23.78
C GLU A 554 -22.73 12.01 -23.71
N ALA A 555 -22.38 13.00 -24.54
CA ALA A 555 -21.04 13.57 -24.58
C ALA A 555 -20.88 14.65 -23.49
N ARG A 556 -20.01 14.40 -22.52
CA ARG A 556 -19.73 15.32 -21.41
C ARG A 556 -18.31 15.88 -21.50
N ARG A 557 -18.20 17.21 -21.43
CA ARG A 557 -16.91 17.90 -21.27
C ARG A 557 -16.37 17.70 -19.86
N ILE A 558 -15.07 17.43 -19.76
CA ILE A 558 -14.34 17.33 -18.51
C ILE A 558 -13.51 18.60 -18.36
N ALA A 559 -13.71 19.31 -17.25
CA ALA A 559 -12.88 20.45 -16.92
C ALA A 559 -11.44 19.98 -16.65
N ILE A 560 -10.52 20.36 -17.53
CA ILE A 560 -9.09 20.09 -17.33
C ILE A 560 -8.57 21.02 -16.26
N GLY A 561 -7.95 20.47 -15.22
CA GLY A 561 -7.25 21.26 -14.21
C GLY A 561 -6.20 22.14 -14.89
N ARG A 562 -6.37 23.46 -14.86
CA ARG A 562 -5.34 24.40 -15.32
C ARG A 562 -4.20 24.41 -14.30
N HIS A 563 -3.33 23.42 -14.41
CA HIS A 563 -2.20 23.24 -13.50
C HIS A 563 -1.10 24.26 -13.83
N LEU A 564 -0.95 25.29 -12.99
CA LEU A 564 0.22 26.16 -12.98
C LEU A 564 1.09 25.74 -11.79
N TRP A 565 2.02 24.83 -12.04
CA TRP A 565 3.14 24.66 -11.13
C TRP A 565 4.14 25.77 -11.43
N GLU A 566 4.33 26.71 -10.51
CA GLU A 566 5.26 27.84 -10.69
C GLU A 566 6.74 27.49 -10.38
N HIS A 567 7.08 26.22 -10.12
CA HIS A 567 8.39 25.85 -9.55
C HIS A 567 9.33 25.06 -10.47
N CYS A 568 9.05 25.01 -11.77
CA CYS A 568 10.11 24.67 -12.71
C CYS A 568 11.04 25.90 -12.80
N GLY A 569 12.30 25.75 -12.41
CA GLY A 569 13.32 26.80 -12.53
C GLY A 569 13.42 27.36 -13.97
N PRO A 570 14.23 28.41 -14.21
CA PRO A 570 14.22 29.24 -15.42
C PRO A 570 14.63 28.54 -16.75
N VAL A 571 14.58 27.22 -16.83
CA VAL A 571 14.95 26.40 -17.98
C VAL A 571 13.77 26.28 -18.95
N GLU A 572 13.73 27.15 -19.96
CA GLU A 572 12.95 27.04 -21.23
C GLU A 572 11.67 26.15 -21.21
N ILE A 573 10.66 26.49 -20.40
CA ILE A 573 9.41 25.68 -20.26
C ILE A 573 8.47 25.74 -21.50
N ASP A 574 8.77 26.51 -22.55
CA ASP A 574 7.77 26.90 -23.55
C ASP A 574 8.12 26.58 -25.03
N LYS A 575 8.99 25.61 -25.31
CA LYS A 575 9.25 25.20 -26.72
C LYS A 575 8.13 24.34 -27.29
N TYR A 576 7.62 23.36 -26.54
CA TYR A 576 6.44 22.61 -26.94
C TYR A 576 5.16 23.23 -26.36
N ARG A 577 4.21 23.59 -27.24
CA ARG A 577 2.92 24.16 -26.87
C ARG A 577 1.81 23.15 -27.13
N ARG A 578 0.84 23.10 -26.21
CA ARG A 578 -0.37 22.31 -26.39
C ARG A 578 -1.14 22.78 -27.64
N PRO A 579 -1.67 21.87 -28.46
CA PRO A 579 -2.51 22.23 -29.59
C PRO A 579 -3.85 22.78 -29.10
N SER A 580 -4.43 23.71 -29.86
CA SER A 580 -5.76 24.29 -29.55
C SER A 580 -6.81 23.60 -30.39
N SER A 581 -7.94 23.21 -29.78
CA SER A 581 -9.04 22.59 -30.54
C SER A 581 -9.52 23.54 -31.64
N PRO A 582 -9.77 23.06 -32.89
CA PRO A 582 -10.23 23.91 -33.99
C PRO A 582 -11.58 24.61 -33.74
N SER A 583 -12.44 24.04 -32.89
CA SER A 583 -13.66 24.69 -32.39
C SER A 583 -14.09 24.11 -31.03
N ASP A 584 -14.81 24.92 -30.25
CA ASP A 584 -15.36 24.49 -28.96
C ASP A 584 -16.35 23.33 -29.10
N SER A 585 -17.01 23.12 -30.25
CA SER A 585 -18.03 22.07 -30.44
C SER A 585 -17.51 20.80 -31.10
N LEU A 586 -16.32 20.83 -31.70
CA LEU A 586 -15.79 19.73 -32.53
C LEU A 586 -15.81 18.39 -31.80
N LEU A 587 -15.26 18.34 -30.57
CA LEU A 587 -15.15 17.10 -29.81
C LEU A 587 -16.52 16.52 -29.40
N VAL A 588 -17.50 17.38 -29.14
CA VAL A 588 -18.86 16.95 -28.76
C VAL A 588 -19.60 16.38 -29.98
N GLU A 589 -19.53 17.05 -31.12
CA GLU A 589 -20.09 16.56 -32.40
C GLU A 589 -19.40 15.27 -32.87
N GLU A 590 -18.09 15.18 -32.67
CA GLU A 590 -17.32 13.98 -32.92
C GLU A 590 -17.65 12.84 -31.96
N GLY A 591 -18.11 13.15 -30.75
CA GLY A 591 -18.57 12.17 -29.75
C GLY A 591 -19.89 11.50 -30.10
N ALA A 592 -20.74 12.15 -30.90
CA ALA A 592 -22.07 11.62 -31.23
C ALA A 592 -21.98 10.22 -31.87
N ASN A 593 -22.76 9.28 -31.32
CA ASN A 593 -22.84 7.86 -31.70
C ASN A 593 -21.58 7.01 -31.42
N LEU A 594 -20.65 7.49 -30.59
CA LEU A 594 -19.56 6.66 -30.07
C LEU A 594 -20.04 5.82 -28.87
N ALA A 595 -19.26 4.80 -28.52
CA ALA A 595 -19.63 3.89 -27.45
C ALA A 595 -19.44 4.57 -26.06
N PRO A 596 -20.25 4.21 -25.05
CA PRO A 596 -19.98 4.60 -23.67
C PRO A 596 -18.54 4.27 -23.26
N GLY A 597 -17.89 5.24 -22.60
CA GLY A 597 -16.49 5.17 -22.21
C GLY A 597 -15.50 5.68 -23.25
N THR A 598 -15.95 6.11 -24.44
CA THR A 598 -15.04 6.72 -25.41
C THR A 598 -14.57 8.07 -24.87
N LEU A 599 -13.25 8.24 -24.78
CA LEU A 599 -12.60 9.49 -24.39
C LEU A 599 -12.05 10.20 -25.64
N LEU A 600 -12.43 11.46 -25.84
CA LEU A 600 -12.01 12.28 -26.97
C LEU A 600 -11.14 13.42 -26.50
N PHE A 601 -10.01 13.62 -27.16
CA PHE A 601 -9.14 14.78 -26.93
C PHE A 601 -8.34 15.13 -28.17
N TYR A 602 -8.06 16.43 -28.32
CA TYR A 602 -7.19 16.96 -29.37
C TYR A 602 -5.76 17.07 -28.85
N THR A 603 -4.82 16.42 -29.53
CA THR A 603 -3.39 16.39 -29.12
C THR A 603 -2.47 16.26 -30.33
N THR A 604 -1.16 16.36 -30.12
CA THR A 604 -0.17 15.97 -31.12
C THR A 604 0.15 14.49 -31.01
N VAL A 605 0.33 13.86 -32.16
CA VAL A 605 0.74 12.47 -32.30
C VAL A 605 1.99 12.37 -33.17
N ALA A 606 2.79 11.32 -32.97
CA ALA A 606 3.98 11.02 -33.77
C ALA A 606 4.13 9.51 -33.99
N LEU A 607 4.69 9.11 -35.14
CA LEU A 607 5.10 7.73 -35.37
C LEU A 607 6.55 7.57 -34.90
N LEU A 608 6.77 6.78 -33.85
CA LEU A 608 8.10 6.54 -33.30
C LEU A 608 8.40 5.05 -33.27
N ARG A 609 9.68 4.72 -33.46
CA ARG A 609 10.17 3.35 -33.29
C ARG A 609 10.50 3.09 -31.83
N VAL A 610 10.27 1.85 -31.42
CA VAL A 610 10.67 1.36 -30.12
C VAL A 610 11.64 0.21 -30.27
N GLN A 611 12.55 0.09 -29.32
CA GLN A 611 13.41 -1.07 -29.20
C GLN A 611 13.19 -1.67 -27.81
N LYS A 612 12.99 -2.99 -27.76
CA LYS A 612 12.90 -3.69 -26.48
C LYS A 612 14.21 -3.48 -25.74
N VAL A 613 14.13 -3.12 -24.45
CA VAL A 613 15.33 -3.03 -23.61
C VAL A 613 15.89 -4.45 -23.51
N ASN A 614 16.91 -4.73 -24.32
CA ASN A 614 17.62 -6.00 -24.29
C ASN A 614 18.58 -6.00 -23.10
N ASN A 615 18.72 -7.17 -22.49
CA ASN A 615 19.65 -7.46 -21.40
C ASN A 615 21.11 -7.45 -21.88
N GLN A 616 21.59 -6.41 -22.57
CA GLN A 616 22.96 -6.33 -23.08
C GLN A 616 23.99 -6.14 -21.94
N LEU A 617 24.23 -7.22 -21.22
CA LEU A 617 25.55 -7.69 -20.79
C LEU A 617 25.92 -8.98 -21.56
N ASP A 618 25.28 -9.22 -22.71
CA ASP A 618 25.31 -10.48 -23.45
C ASP A 618 26.64 -10.80 -24.17
N GLU A 619 27.71 -9.97 -24.13
CA GLU A 619 28.92 -10.29 -24.92
C GLU A 619 30.31 -9.99 -24.28
N ILE A 620 30.42 -9.53 -23.01
CA ILE A 620 31.77 -9.17 -22.48
C ILE A 620 32.28 -10.05 -21.34
N THR A 621 31.45 -10.81 -20.63
CA THR A 621 31.96 -11.71 -19.58
C THR A 621 31.16 -13.00 -19.56
N GLY A 622 31.80 -14.12 -19.90
CA GLY A 622 31.23 -15.48 -19.85
C GLY A 622 30.96 -15.96 -18.42
N GLU A 623 30.15 -15.24 -17.67
CA GLU A 623 29.66 -15.59 -16.34
C GLU A 623 28.14 -15.86 -16.37
N ASP A 624 27.72 -16.67 -15.40
CA ASP A 624 26.49 -17.46 -15.28
C ASP A 624 25.17 -16.73 -15.63
N GLN A 625 24.34 -17.38 -16.47
CA GLN A 625 23.11 -16.87 -17.10
C GLN A 625 21.90 -16.70 -16.15
N SER A 626 22.11 -16.67 -14.83
CA SER A 626 21.04 -16.60 -13.82
C SER A 626 20.86 -15.21 -13.19
N GLN A 627 21.66 -14.20 -13.58
CA GLN A 627 21.81 -12.95 -12.82
C GLN A 627 21.52 -11.62 -13.56
N VAL A 628 20.63 -11.57 -14.55
CA VAL A 628 20.27 -10.29 -15.23
C VAL A 628 18.91 -9.75 -14.75
N PRO A 629 18.73 -8.43 -14.49
CA PRO A 629 17.40 -7.86 -14.21
C PRO A 629 16.41 -8.23 -15.32
N VAL A 630 15.23 -8.72 -14.96
CA VAL A 630 14.20 -9.04 -15.94
C VAL A 630 13.45 -7.75 -16.27
N TYR A 631 13.82 -7.07 -17.37
CA TYR A 631 13.09 -5.90 -17.91
C TYR A 631 11.79 -6.30 -18.63
N GLY A 632 11.05 -7.22 -18.02
CA GLY A 632 9.74 -7.67 -18.50
C GLY A 632 9.26 -8.97 -17.86
N SER A 633 8.06 -9.38 -18.23
CA SER A 633 7.51 -10.71 -18.01
C SER A 633 7.10 -11.32 -19.34
N LYS A 634 6.44 -12.48 -19.27
CA LYS A 634 5.68 -13.04 -20.38
C LYS A 634 4.66 -12.04 -20.98
N PHE A 635 4.21 -11.03 -20.21
CA PHE A 635 3.10 -10.16 -20.61
C PHE A 635 3.53 -8.76 -21.03
N HIS A 636 4.37 -8.08 -20.24
CA HIS A 636 4.84 -6.72 -20.55
C HIS A 636 6.34 -6.58 -20.42
N SER A 637 6.94 -5.69 -21.21
CA SER A 637 8.36 -5.34 -21.15
C SER A 637 8.56 -3.83 -21.23
N VAL A 638 9.76 -3.38 -20.83
CA VAL A 638 10.17 -2.01 -21.03
C VAL A 638 10.83 -1.86 -22.40
N PHE A 639 10.48 -0.79 -23.10
CA PHE A 639 11.02 -0.44 -24.41
C PHE A 639 11.65 0.96 -24.35
N GLU A 640 12.73 1.15 -25.10
CA GLU A 640 13.34 2.45 -25.38
C GLU A 640 12.61 3.10 -26.57
N ILE A 641 12.28 4.38 -26.45
CA ILE A 641 11.72 5.20 -27.53
C ILE A 641 12.90 5.82 -28.30
N LEU A 642 12.93 5.67 -29.62
CA LEU A 642 14.05 6.05 -30.47
C LEU A 642 13.74 7.24 -31.37
N SER A 643 14.74 8.09 -31.60
CA SER A 643 14.67 9.17 -32.60
C SER A 643 14.78 8.65 -34.04
N GLU A 644 14.37 9.49 -34.99
CA GLU A 644 14.57 9.23 -36.43
C GLU A 644 16.02 9.53 -36.91
N THR A 645 16.94 9.90 -36.01
CA THR A 645 18.31 10.24 -36.37
C THR A 645 19.15 8.99 -36.69
N LEU A 646 20.26 9.18 -37.41
CA LEU A 646 21.25 8.14 -37.66
C LEU A 646 22.59 8.55 -37.02
N PRO A 647 23.05 7.90 -35.94
CA PRO A 647 22.40 6.78 -35.23
C PRO A 647 21.15 7.20 -34.42
N PRO A 648 20.22 6.27 -34.12
CA PRO A 648 19.05 6.57 -33.30
C PRO A 648 19.46 6.95 -31.88
N ALA A 649 18.97 8.07 -31.40
CA ALA A 649 19.13 8.52 -30.02
C ALA A 649 17.97 8.03 -29.16
N LYS A 650 18.25 7.67 -27.91
CA LYS A 650 17.23 7.29 -26.92
C LYS A 650 16.52 8.56 -26.44
N MET A 651 15.21 8.61 -26.63
CA MET A 651 14.38 9.77 -26.29
C MET A 651 13.49 9.53 -25.08
N GLY A 652 13.28 8.28 -24.67
CA GLY A 652 12.36 7.95 -23.58
C GLY A 652 12.21 6.46 -23.33
N ARG A 653 11.29 6.09 -22.45
CA ARG A 653 10.92 4.69 -22.18
C ARG A 653 9.42 4.53 -22.10
N ILE A 654 8.95 3.34 -22.43
CA ILE A 654 7.54 2.97 -22.41
C ILE A 654 7.36 1.50 -22.01
N VAL A 655 6.28 1.22 -21.27
CA VAL A 655 5.86 -0.16 -20.99
C VAL A 655 4.87 -0.59 -22.06
N LEU A 656 5.16 -1.70 -22.74
CA LEU A 656 4.33 -2.27 -23.81
C LEU A 656 4.21 -3.80 -23.64
N PRO A 657 3.23 -4.44 -24.29
CA PRO A 657 3.17 -5.89 -24.39
C PRO A 657 4.48 -6.50 -24.88
N THR A 658 4.90 -7.62 -24.29
CA THR A 658 6.20 -8.24 -24.55
C THR A 658 6.40 -8.64 -26.02
N ASP A 659 5.30 -8.92 -26.73
CA ASP A 659 5.18 -9.31 -28.13
C ASP A 659 5.01 -8.14 -29.11
N THR A 660 5.16 -6.90 -28.63
CA THR A 660 5.10 -5.71 -29.49
C THR A 660 6.13 -5.77 -30.62
N ASP A 661 5.68 -5.58 -31.87
CA ASP A 661 6.55 -5.54 -33.05
C ASP A 661 7.39 -4.25 -33.08
N THR A 662 8.69 -4.38 -32.85
CA THR A 662 9.65 -3.26 -32.87
C THR A 662 10.01 -2.78 -34.28
N MET A 663 9.64 -3.53 -35.32
CA MET A 663 9.96 -3.21 -36.72
C MET A 663 9.00 -2.17 -37.30
N VAL A 664 7.82 -2.00 -36.69
CA VAL A 664 6.80 -1.07 -37.15
C VAL A 664 6.77 0.15 -36.22
N PRO A 665 6.79 1.38 -36.77
CA PRO A 665 6.57 2.58 -35.96
C PRO A 665 5.21 2.51 -35.27
N LEU A 666 5.19 2.83 -33.98
CA LEU A 666 3.97 2.93 -33.19
C LEU A 666 3.50 4.37 -33.14
N GLU A 667 2.20 4.59 -33.07
CA GLU A 667 1.64 5.92 -32.92
C GLU A 667 1.60 6.32 -31.44
N PHE A 668 2.31 7.39 -31.11
CA PHE A 668 2.35 7.98 -29.78
C PHE A 668 1.47 9.22 -29.73
N ALA A 669 0.76 9.42 -28.62
CA ALA A 669 -0.01 10.62 -28.32
C ALA A 669 0.50 11.28 -27.04
N VAL A 670 0.61 12.61 -27.05
CA VAL A 670 1.01 13.39 -25.86
C VAL A 670 -0.19 13.63 -24.95
N LEU A 671 0.03 13.48 -23.65
CA LEU A 671 -0.97 13.75 -22.62
C LEU A 671 -0.64 15.02 -21.83
N SER A 672 0.49 15.00 -21.15
CA SER A 672 0.84 16.00 -20.15
C SER A 672 2.35 16.13 -20.02
N ARG A 673 2.80 17.26 -19.51
CA ARG A 673 4.16 17.46 -19.04
C ARG A 673 4.29 16.87 -17.63
N SER A 674 5.42 16.24 -17.33
CA SER A 674 5.68 15.59 -16.03
C SER A 674 6.41 16.50 -15.03
N ASN A 675 6.14 16.33 -13.74
CA ASN A 675 6.63 17.18 -12.63
C ASN A 675 8.04 16.81 -12.10
N MET A 676 8.91 16.28 -12.94
CA MET A 676 10.30 16.11 -12.50
C MET A 676 10.93 17.49 -12.35
N GLY A 677 11.32 17.81 -11.11
CA GLY A 677 11.90 19.09 -10.75
C GLY A 677 12.98 19.47 -11.75
N CYS A 678 12.88 20.69 -12.31
CA CYS A 678 13.91 21.31 -13.13
C CYS A 678 15.13 21.67 -12.26
N GLY A 679 15.69 20.68 -11.57
CA GLY A 679 16.94 20.72 -10.84
C GLY A 679 17.98 19.85 -11.54
N PRO A 680 19.27 20.07 -11.28
CA PRO A 680 20.39 19.37 -11.95
C PRO A 680 20.53 17.87 -11.61
N GLU A 681 19.49 17.23 -11.07
CA GLU A 681 19.50 15.88 -10.47
C GLU A 681 18.65 14.83 -11.22
N THR A 682 18.07 15.17 -12.37
CA THR A 682 17.41 14.20 -13.25
C THR A 682 18.47 13.33 -13.94
N TYR A 683 18.90 12.26 -13.26
CA TYR A 683 19.99 11.39 -13.66
C TYR A 683 19.54 9.93 -13.77
N ASP A 684 19.71 9.35 -14.95
CA ASP A 684 19.58 7.91 -15.20
C ASP A 684 20.90 7.41 -15.81
N GLU A 685 21.71 6.74 -14.98
CA GLU A 685 23.01 6.15 -15.36
C GLU A 685 22.88 5.10 -16.49
N GLN A 686 21.71 4.47 -16.64
CA GLN A 686 21.47 3.36 -17.54
C GLN A 686 20.86 3.80 -18.89
N VAL A 687 20.15 4.93 -18.95
CA VAL A 687 19.50 5.43 -20.18
C VAL A 687 20.34 6.50 -20.88
N PHE A 688 20.80 7.50 -20.14
CA PHE A 688 21.40 8.68 -20.75
C PHE A 688 22.93 8.66 -20.65
N GLY A 689 23.51 8.00 -19.65
CA GLY A 689 24.95 8.06 -19.38
C GLY A 689 25.48 9.47 -19.05
N ILE A 690 24.61 10.49 -19.07
CA ILE A 690 24.86 11.91 -18.81
C ILE A 690 23.63 12.53 -18.12
N ARG A 691 23.85 13.60 -17.34
CA ARG A 691 22.76 14.37 -16.72
C ARG A 691 21.88 15.01 -17.80
N HIS A 692 20.55 14.91 -17.64
CA HIS A 692 19.61 15.55 -18.56
C HIS A 692 19.02 16.81 -17.93
N GLU A 693 19.14 17.94 -18.63
CA GLU A 693 18.45 19.19 -18.31
C GLU A 693 17.25 19.40 -19.27
N GLY A 694 16.03 19.21 -18.76
CA GLY A 694 14.79 19.41 -19.51
C GLY A 694 13.54 18.79 -18.89
N CYS A 695 12.37 19.09 -19.48
CA CYS A 695 11.08 18.51 -19.10
C CYS A 695 10.85 17.15 -19.79
N LEU A 696 10.07 16.28 -19.14
CA LEU A 696 9.54 15.04 -19.71
C LEU A 696 8.06 15.23 -20.08
N LEU A 697 7.64 14.55 -21.15
CA LEU A 697 6.25 14.43 -21.57
C LEU A 697 5.75 13.01 -21.26
N ASN A 698 4.58 12.91 -20.65
CA ASN A 698 3.84 11.66 -20.55
C ASN A 698 3.21 11.37 -21.91
N VAL A 699 3.49 10.18 -22.44
CA VAL A 699 3.02 9.73 -23.75
C VAL A 699 2.33 8.38 -23.64
N MET A 700 1.34 8.15 -24.52
CA MET A 700 0.68 6.86 -24.66
C MET A 700 0.86 6.31 -26.07
N VAL A 701 0.95 4.99 -26.22
CA VAL A 701 0.79 4.34 -27.53
C VAL A 701 -0.69 4.04 -27.75
N VAL A 702 -1.19 4.43 -28.92
CA VAL A 702 -2.55 4.20 -29.36
C VAL A 702 -2.57 3.34 -30.63
N THR A 703 -3.56 2.45 -30.76
CA THR A 703 -3.70 1.59 -31.95
C THR A 703 -5.16 1.56 -32.41
N LEU A 704 -5.38 1.66 -33.72
CA LEU A 704 -6.72 1.68 -34.31
C LEU A 704 -7.44 0.33 -34.17
N LEU A 705 -8.68 0.38 -33.71
CA LEU A 705 -9.61 -0.74 -33.70
C LEU A 705 -10.26 -0.91 -35.07
N GLY A 706 -9.66 -1.74 -35.92
CA GLY A 706 -10.29 -2.34 -37.11
C GLY A 706 -10.98 -1.39 -38.09
N TYR A 707 -10.50 -1.33 -39.34
CA TYR A 707 -11.18 -0.63 -40.43
C TYR A 707 -12.59 -1.18 -40.65
N THR A 708 -13.62 -0.48 -40.16
CA THR A 708 -14.98 -0.63 -40.67
C THR A 708 -15.40 0.70 -41.24
N VAL A 709 -15.65 0.68 -42.55
CA VAL A 709 -15.88 1.83 -43.47
C VAL A 709 -17.02 2.77 -43.04
N TYR A 710 -17.71 2.49 -41.94
CA TYR A 710 -18.89 3.21 -41.46
C TYR A 710 -18.86 3.64 -39.98
N ARG A 711 -17.74 3.45 -39.26
CA ARG A 711 -17.55 3.99 -37.89
C ARG A 711 -16.33 4.92 -37.87
N LYS A 712 -16.45 6.05 -37.15
CA LYS A 712 -15.32 6.94 -36.85
C LYS A 712 -14.15 6.10 -36.33
N GLU A 713 -12.92 6.38 -36.74
CA GLU A 713 -11.73 5.66 -36.30
C GLU A 713 -11.54 5.80 -34.78
N VAL A 714 -11.64 4.67 -34.08
CA VAL A 714 -11.47 4.55 -32.62
C VAL A 714 -10.16 3.84 -32.34
N SER A 715 -9.44 4.29 -31.30
CA SER A 715 -8.16 3.76 -30.86
C SER A 715 -8.27 3.08 -29.49
N GLU A 716 -7.36 2.16 -29.22
CA GLU A 716 -7.13 1.58 -27.89
C GLU A 716 -5.78 2.01 -27.33
N ARG A 717 -5.71 2.19 -26.02
CA ARG A 717 -4.47 2.43 -25.27
C ARG A 717 -3.69 1.12 -25.13
N VAL A 718 -2.44 1.10 -25.61
CA VAL A 718 -1.56 -0.08 -25.54
C VAL A 718 -0.52 0.04 -24.43
N GLY A 719 0.00 1.24 -24.19
CA GLY A 719 1.02 1.47 -23.17
C GLY A 719 1.20 2.93 -22.80
N ILE A 720 1.87 3.16 -21.67
CA ILE A 720 2.19 4.49 -21.12
C ILE A 720 3.70 4.57 -20.90
N GLY A 721 4.28 5.72 -21.22
CA GLY A 721 5.69 6.00 -21.07
C GLY A 721 5.98 7.47 -20.89
N VAL A 722 7.28 7.78 -20.83
CA VAL A 722 7.79 9.14 -20.76
C VAL A 722 8.80 9.37 -21.87
N ILE A 723 8.78 10.57 -22.45
CA ILE A 723 9.74 11.01 -23.46
C ILE A 723 10.30 12.38 -23.09
N VAL A 724 11.57 12.62 -23.40
CA VAL A 724 12.20 13.93 -23.27
C VAL A 724 11.52 14.91 -24.24
N GLU A 725 11.11 16.08 -23.75
CA GLU A 725 10.40 17.09 -24.55
C GLU A 725 11.20 17.51 -25.79
N LYS A 726 12.52 17.71 -25.66
CA LYS A 726 13.40 18.02 -26.78
C LYS A 726 13.39 16.92 -27.85
N GLY A 727 13.30 15.66 -27.43
CA GLY A 727 13.17 14.52 -28.33
C GLY A 727 11.85 14.54 -29.09
N TRP A 728 10.75 14.87 -28.41
CA TRP A 728 9.44 15.03 -29.06
C TRP A 728 9.41 16.17 -30.09
N ILE A 729 9.98 17.33 -29.76
CA ILE A 729 10.04 18.48 -30.68
C ILE A 729 10.88 18.16 -31.93
N ALA A 730 11.91 17.32 -31.79
CA ALA A 730 12.72 16.87 -32.91
C ALA A 730 12.03 15.81 -33.78
N ALA A 731 10.96 15.18 -33.29
CA ALA A 731 10.19 14.20 -34.03
C ALA A 731 9.18 14.88 -34.99
N ARG A 732 8.78 14.15 -36.04
CA ARG A 732 7.71 14.59 -36.94
C ARG A 732 6.35 14.28 -36.33
N PHE A 733 5.79 15.25 -35.62
CA PHE A 733 4.45 15.17 -35.04
C PHE A 733 3.40 15.94 -35.87
N TRP A 734 2.13 15.56 -35.74
CA TRP A 734 0.98 16.28 -36.30
C TRP A 734 -0.18 16.28 -35.30
N GLU A 735 -1.19 17.12 -35.50
CA GLU A 735 -2.33 17.22 -34.59
C GLU A 735 -3.50 16.34 -35.06
N ARG A 736 -4.18 15.66 -34.12
CA ARG A 736 -5.41 14.91 -34.41
C ARG A 736 -6.31 14.78 -33.19
N VAL A 737 -7.59 14.48 -33.44
CA VAL A 737 -8.50 13.99 -32.39
C VAL A 737 -8.22 12.51 -32.14
N VAL A 738 -7.85 12.17 -30.92
CA VAL A 738 -7.75 10.79 -30.43
C VAL A 738 -9.10 10.40 -29.83
N ARG A 739 -9.66 9.27 -30.28
CA ARG A 739 -10.91 8.69 -29.78
C ARG A 739 -10.59 7.37 -29.12
N LEU A 740 -10.44 7.37 -27.79
CA LEU A 740 -9.90 6.27 -27.02
C LEU A 740 -11.04 5.43 -26.40
N GLN A 741 -11.21 4.19 -26.85
CA GLN A 741 -12.19 3.23 -26.33
C GLN A 741 -11.51 2.01 -25.72
#